data_AF-A0AA36DU48-F1
#
_entry.id   AF-A0AA36DU48-F1
#
_cell.length_a   1.000
_cell.length_b   1.000
_cell.length_c   1.000
_cell.angle_alpha   90.00
_cell.angle_beta   90.00
_cell.angle_gamma   90.00
#
_symmetry.space_group_name_H-M   'P 1'
#
loop_
_entity.id
_entity.type
_entity.pdbx_description
1 polymer ?
#
loop_
_entity_poly.entity_id
_entity_poly.type
_entity_poly.pdbx_seq_one_letter_code
_entity_poly.pdbx_strand_id
1 'polypeptide(L)'
;MCNHANKPPPDLLKINELMLWIVLFIASATADLWTETERISDLQQWRALCGRYAVARAYMEDSNARITVFAPVDDVFTYNPDIRALDQKETLSHIVDTQVVEISQGKRWEKQTLIRSTINSGYIYITQFENNPGNFSYFANGGMLCNHATNQWGMISGEQYLYKICTPIGHRPYPGTALSYIRDTEQILFEDRQYDNSELTELRDILNRVPDIALVIYGSSAWNGFHTFFLPNDKAFAKVIDRQRIDREVLLAHVTGMNRVLFTYPWMYDFGIHYYPSIRFSSNIIEDNFKLKLSMRNITDRRTGRWDLFAVSEVYERYSQFRRGAVWAKILVPNIPVQNGVVHIIDNVLGIVSNTIDQLVMENYRCTTLMRYINTIGQIVRNYFSATGGLVTFFAPYNEAFERIPEQIERRLLRDRVWLEQVLKLHIVPAKELTSDEITNETIVSTVDNIRQLYFIKGEWPKNNITYYVIGGGIKTAIIQDNVAATNGIVHYIERVLGVPYQSLWEILRNETRLQRSYEMLTNLQLRYALDPWQVLTPEQNFTFFVPTNEAWDTKVAPSLKARMNDGNHWLALQYVFKRHIIQGQALMYTDLRERTYVMMNDEKVVIRRRGRYFELYWPRGGRVARVIEGGEIAGINGFMHMIEDVLIYEPDLRAHGVVIVFRSNYALNSLTNIRVLDLSHNQLTSLAFAHGNHALTTLNLAHNSLRYLPDLSGLRSLRIVDLSYNHILSVNPAYLPPNVESLRLTGNNITHLTKWPFLSKLQELDVSFNPLECACPLWEFVNWAESLALFQEESLPCQRPKSLRRSRAGSAEMICGPEVVASQHVDQTYLSLGEPHRMCCLVSSYPQPTIWWHHEGRNFDWGTAQRHLPDTGQIETCVEIAAVSVDDLGIYRCFAQLEDLVVSKEFQVQRTREPLVLSSPPNIIFYCQFSIGLFIFAFCCATCCILRRGRPSKTGPQKDHQLQTKVVHVLPPKEDSSDSVTPSYGSQDQYHHPGCCAENHQYLITQEDCYAPDYPFMEERRYLTSKHLDDSAQRRISQWRHRIAAMRAPLAQFDKETNIMGIVHTSV
;
A
#
# COMPACT_ATOMS: atom_id res chain seq x y z
N MET A 1 -53.90 -26.12 -40.65
CA MET A 1 -55.20 -26.32 -41.33
C MET A 1 -55.88 -24.96 -41.49
N CYS A 2 -56.95 -24.87 -42.27
CA CYS A 2 -57.19 -23.69 -43.12
C CYS A 2 -58.39 -22.81 -42.71
N ASN A 3 -58.29 -21.54 -43.13
CA ASN A 3 -59.34 -20.65 -43.66
C ASN A 3 -60.56 -20.22 -42.82
N HIS A 4 -60.76 -18.88 -42.81
CA HIS A 4 -62.00 -18.12 -43.07
C HIS A 4 -63.28 -18.35 -42.21
N ALA A 5 -64.15 -17.35 -42.01
CA ALA A 5 -64.07 -15.87 -42.15
C ALA A 5 -65.32 -15.24 -41.51
N ASN A 6 -65.31 -13.92 -41.23
CA ASN A 6 -66.42 -12.99 -41.52
C ASN A 6 -66.08 -11.52 -41.16
N LYS A 7 -66.74 -10.58 -41.85
CA LYS A 7 -66.85 -9.13 -41.56
C LYS A 7 -68.32 -8.71 -41.77
N PRO A 8 -68.82 -7.66 -41.10
CA PRO A 8 -69.13 -6.42 -41.86
C PRO A 8 -68.76 -5.14 -41.06
N PRO A 9 -69.46 -3.99 -41.14
CA PRO A 9 -69.03 -2.83 -41.92
C PRO A 9 -68.71 -1.55 -41.09
N PRO A 10 -68.23 -0.45 -41.70
CA PRO A 10 -67.63 0.68 -40.96
C PRO A 10 -68.51 1.93 -40.86
N ASP A 11 -68.45 2.65 -39.73
CA ASP A 11 -68.89 4.06 -39.64
C ASP A 11 -68.30 4.82 -38.42
N LEU A 12 -66.97 4.98 -38.36
CA LEU A 12 -66.28 5.57 -37.18
C LEU A 12 -65.06 6.47 -37.50
N LEU A 13 -64.86 6.83 -38.77
CA LEU A 13 -63.60 7.42 -39.26
C LEU A 13 -63.59 8.96 -39.42
N LYS A 14 -64.62 9.67 -38.97
CA LYS A 14 -64.72 11.15 -39.09
C LYS A 14 -64.60 11.93 -37.77
N ILE A 15 -64.55 11.25 -36.62
CA ILE A 15 -64.46 11.92 -35.30
C ILE A 15 -62.99 12.17 -34.89
N ASN A 16 -62.07 11.25 -35.23
CA ASN A 16 -60.68 11.33 -34.80
C ASN A 16 -59.87 12.48 -35.44
N GLU A 17 -60.16 12.85 -36.70
CA GLU A 17 -59.52 14.00 -37.37
C GLU A 17 -59.76 15.31 -36.58
N LEU A 18 -61.02 15.55 -36.17
CA LEU A 18 -61.38 16.76 -35.43
C LEU A 18 -60.77 16.75 -34.02
N MET A 19 -60.74 15.59 -33.36
CA MET A 19 -60.07 15.44 -32.06
C MET A 19 -58.55 15.62 -32.16
N LEU A 20 -57.88 15.17 -33.23
CA LEU A 20 -56.46 15.42 -33.44
C LEU A 20 -56.18 16.93 -33.60
N TRP A 21 -56.97 17.64 -34.41
CA TRP A 21 -56.82 19.08 -34.57
C TRP A 21 -57.10 19.86 -33.28
N ILE A 22 -58.08 19.45 -32.47
CA ILE A 22 -58.36 20.07 -31.17
C ILE A 22 -57.21 19.81 -30.17
N VAL A 23 -56.68 18.58 -30.10
CA VAL A 23 -55.53 18.26 -29.25
C VAL A 23 -54.26 19.00 -29.70
N LEU A 24 -54.03 19.14 -31.01
CA LEU A 24 -52.91 19.91 -31.56
C LEU A 24 -53.06 21.43 -31.35
N PHE A 25 -54.27 21.98 -31.34
CA PHE A 25 -54.50 23.39 -31.00
C PHE A 25 -54.37 23.67 -29.49
N ILE A 26 -54.85 22.77 -28.63
CA ILE A 26 -54.67 22.87 -27.17
C ILE A 26 -53.20 22.71 -26.77
N ALA A 27 -52.40 21.97 -27.55
CA ALA A 27 -50.95 21.85 -27.40
C ALA A 27 -50.15 23.12 -27.78
N SER A 28 -50.81 24.28 -27.90
CA SER A 28 -50.17 25.61 -28.00
C SER A 28 -50.49 26.56 -26.84
N ALA A 29 -51.13 26.06 -25.77
CA ALA A 29 -51.09 26.76 -24.48
C ALA A 29 -49.62 26.88 -24.02
N THR A 30 -49.14 28.10 -23.81
CA THR A 30 -47.77 28.37 -23.34
C THR A 30 -47.62 27.88 -21.91
N ALA A 31 -47.07 26.66 -21.77
CA ALA A 31 -46.79 26.08 -20.47
C ALA A 31 -45.88 26.99 -19.65
N ASP A 32 -46.32 27.32 -18.46
CA ASP A 32 -45.57 28.05 -17.44
C ASP A 32 -44.56 27.14 -16.71
N LEU A 33 -43.49 27.74 -16.15
CA LEU A 33 -42.49 27.02 -15.37
C LEU A 33 -43.09 26.35 -14.13
N TRP A 34 -44.19 26.86 -13.60
CA TRP A 34 -44.92 26.17 -12.53
C TRP A 34 -45.44 24.82 -13.04
N THR A 35 -46.10 24.74 -14.18
CA THR A 35 -46.61 23.49 -14.76
C THR A 35 -45.49 22.53 -15.16
N GLU A 36 -44.38 23.03 -15.71
CA GLU A 36 -43.25 22.18 -16.05
C GLU A 36 -42.50 21.65 -14.81
N THR A 37 -42.31 22.45 -13.75
CA THR A 37 -41.62 21.97 -12.52
C THR A 37 -42.34 20.83 -11.81
N GLU A 38 -43.64 20.64 -12.02
CA GLU A 38 -44.36 19.47 -11.49
C GLU A 38 -43.87 18.15 -12.09
N ARG A 39 -43.48 18.16 -13.36
CA ARG A 39 -43.09 16.95 -14.13
C ARG A 39 -41.66 16.48 -13.84
N ILE A 40 -40.89 17.25 -13.08
CA ILE A 40 -39.46 17.04 -12.87
C ILE A 40 -39.23 16.52 -11.45
N SER A 41 -38.65 15.32 -11.32
CA SER A 41 -38.47 14.65 -10.02
C SER A 41 -37.34 15.19 -9.14
N ASP A 42 -36.56 16.18 -9.60
CA ASP A 42 -35.40 16.75 -8.90
C ASP A 42 -35.56 18.22 -8.46
N LEU A 43 -36.77 18.79 -8.61
CA LEU A 43 -37.13 20.16 -8.20
C LEU A 43 -38.38 20.22 -7.30
N GLN A 44 -38.78 19.12 -6.67
CA GLN A 44 -40.04 19.04 -5.92
C GLN A 44 -40.01 19.87 -4.63
N GLN A 45 -38.86 19.99 -3.97
CA GLN A 45 -38.67 20.86 -2.80
C GLN A 45 -38.58 22.34 -3.20
N TRP A 46 -38.02 22.67 -4.37
CA TRP A 46 -38.08 24.03 -4.92
C TRP A 46 -39.53 24.44 -5.25
N ARG A 47 -40.28 23.56 -5.93
CA ARG A 47 -41.72 23.72 -6.17
C ARG A 47 -42.49 23.92 -4.87
N ALA A 48 -42.23 23.09 -3.87
CA ALA A 48 -42.87 23.20 -2.56
C ALA A 48 -42.49 24.47 -1.79
N LEU A 49 -41.28 25.02 -1.98
CA LEU A 49 -40.85 26.29 -1.38
C LEU A 49 -41.57 27.47 -2.05
N CYS A 50 -41.51 27.59 -3.38
CA CYS A 50 -42.23 28.63 -4.13
C CYS A 50 -43.74 28.59 -3.86
N GLY A 51 -44.32 27.40 -3.72
CA GLY A 51 -45.74 27.21 -3.39
C GLY A 51 -46.19 27.77 -2.04
N ARG A 52 -45.27 28.06 -1.10
CA ARG A 52 -45.60 28.72 0.18
C ARG A 52 -45.89 30.21 0.04
N TYR A 53 -45.34 30.86 -1.00
CA TYR A 53 -45.33 32.32 -1.13
C TYR A 53 -46.03 32.74 -2.41
N ALA A 54 -47.22 33.35 -2.27
CA ALA A 54 -48.10 33.68 -3.40
C ALA A 54 -47.41 34.48 -4.52
N VAL A 55 -46.48 35.39 -4.20
CA VAL A 55 -45.73 36.17 -5.20
C VAL A 55 -44.71 35.31 -5.96
N ALA A 56 -43.93 34.47 -5.26
CA ALA A 56 -42.96 33.58 -5.91
C ALA A 56 -43.66 32.54 -6.80
N ARG A 57 -44.83 32.06 -6.37
CA ARG A 57 -45.71 31.23 -7.20
C ARG A 57 -46.25 31.99 -8.43
N ALA A 58 -46.76 33.21 -8.26
CA ALA A 58 -47.31 34.00 -9.37
C ALA A 58 -46.26 34.29 -10.47
N TYR A 59 -45.02 34.60 -10.10
CA TYR A 59 -43.91 34.73 -11.05
C TYR A 59 -43.66 33.44 -11.86
N MET A 60 -43.86 32.27 -11.24
CA MET A 60 -43.69 30.97 -11.91
C MET A 60 -44.89 30.58 -12.79
N GLU A 61 -46.10 31.07 -12.48
CA GLU A 61 -47.35 30.78 -13.21
C GLU A 61 -47.61 31.72 -14.41
N ASP A 62 -46.99 32.92 -14.49
CA ASP A 62 -47.10 33.80 -15.66
C ASP A 62 -46.10 33.41 -16.77
N SER A 63 -46.57 32.67 -17.78
CA SER A 63 -45.76 32.26 -18.94
C SER A 63 -45.29 33.41 -19.85
N ASN A 64 -45.76 34.65 -19.63
CA ASN A 64 -45.26 35.84 -20.33
C ASN A 64 -44.18 36.61 -19.53
N ALA A 65 -43.93 36.23 -18.27
CA ALA A 65 -42.93 36.88 -17.44
C ALA A 65 -41.53 36.64 -17.99
N ARG A 66 -40.78 37.70 -18.26
CA ARG A 66 -39.42 37.66 -18.84
C ARG A 66 -38.33 37.33 -17.83
N ILE A 67 -38.58 36.31 -17.01
CA ILE A 67 -37.75 35.97 -15.86
C ILE A 67 -36.73 34.85 -16.15
N THR A 68 -35.67 34.83 -15.35
CA THR A 68 -34.79 33.68 -15.20
C THR A 68 -34.78 33.19 -13.76
N VAL A 69 -34.91 31.88 -13.55
CA VAL A 69 -35.03 31.20 -12.25
C VAL A 69 -33.83 30.28 -12.03
N PHE A 70 -33.10 30.46 -10.93
CA PHE A 70 -31.95 29.63 -10.54
C PHE A 70 -32.34 28.63 -9.44
N ALA A 71 -33.04 27.56 -9.84
CA ALA A 71 -33.70 26.61 -8.95
C ALA A 71 -32.72 25.56 -8.37
N PRO A 72 -32.52 25.47 -7.04
CA PRO A 72 -31.75 24.40 -6.41
C PRO A 72 -32.42 23.03 -6.58
N VAL A 73 -31.63 21.99 -6.85
CA VAL A 73 -32.13 20.61 -6.91
C VAL A 73 -32.37 20.01 -5.53
N ASP A 74 -33.21 18.98 -5.47
CA ASP A 74 -33.66 18.32 -4.24
C ASP A 74 -32.53 17.77 -3.34
N ASP A 75 -31.38 17.44 -3.93
CA ASP A 75 -30.15 17.08 -3.20
C ASP A 75 -29.59 18.26 -2.39
N VAL A 76 -29.62 19.49 -2.92
CA VAL A 76 -29.09 20.70 -2.25
C VAL A 76 -29.89 20.97 -0.98
N PHE A 77 -31.22 20.85 -1.01
CA PHE A 77 -32.08 20.93 0.19
C PHE A 77 -31.83 19.82 1.22
N THR A 78 -31.22 18.70 0.79
CA THR A 78 -30.92 17.55 1.66
C THR A 78 -29.58 17.74 2.38
N TYR A 79 -28.57 18.32 1.71
CA TYR A 79 -27.28 18.66 2.33
C TYR A 79 -27.29 20.02 3.06
N ASN A 80 -28.18 20.94 2.70
CA ASN A 80 -28.30 22.28 3.30
C ASN A 80 -29.73 22.53 3.82
N PRO A 81 -30.07 22.05 5.04
CA PRO A 81 -31.44 22.09 5.56
C PRO A 81 -31.99 23.51 5.76
N ASP A 82 -31.14 24.52 6.01
CA ASP A 82 -31.52 25.93 6.10
C ASP A 82 -32.27 26.43 4.85
N ILE A 83 -32.01 25.85 3.68
CA ILE A 83 -32.64 26.24 2.41
C ILE A 83 -34.13 25.80 2.39
N ARG A 84 -34.55 24.87 3.27
CA ARG A 84 -35.97 24.57 3.49
C ARG A 84 -36.70 25.64 4.31
N ALA A 85 -35.97 26.62 4.86
CA ALA A 85 -36.45 27.72 5.69
C ALA A 85 -36.18 29.11 5.07
N LEU A 86 -35.91 29.19 3.76
CA LEU A 86 -35.88 30.48 3.04
C LEU A 86 -37.24 31.19 3.15
N ASP A 87 -37.19 32.49 3.36
CA ASP A 87 -38.38 33.35 3.35
C ASP A 87 -38.80 33.72 1.91
N GLN A 88 -39.87 34.50 1.80
CA GLN A 88 -40.40 34.94 0.50
C GLN A 88 -39.38 35.74 -0.31
N LYS A 89 -38.53 36.54 0.35
CA LYS A 89 -37.54 37.35 -0.35
C LYS A 89 -36.37 36.48 -0.80
N GLU A 90 -35.83 35.61 0.03
CA GLU A 90 -34.81 34.67 -0.46
C GLU A 90 -35.30 33.81 -1.63
N THR A 91 -36.53 33.31 -1.55
CA THR A 91 -37.14 32.55 -2.67
C THR A 91 -37.19 33.39 -3.96
N LEU A 92 -37.48 34.69 -3.87
CA LEU A 92 -37.44 35.63 -5.01
C LEU A 92 -36.02 36.01 -5.45
N SER A 93 -35.01 35.90 -4.58
CA SER A 93 -33.61 36.27 -4.88
C SER A 93 -32.93 35.31 -5.86
N HIS A 94 -33.47 34.10 -6.00
CA HIS A 94 -33.14 33.13 -7.04
C HIS A 94 -33.78 33.47 -8.40
N ILE A 95 -34.68 34.47 -8.45
CA ILE A 95 -35.38 34.92 -9.65
C ILE A 95 -34.83 36.28 -10.10
N VAL A 96 -34.79 36.49 -11.41
CA VAL A 96 -34.21 37.64 -12.10
C VAL A 96 -35.21 38.16 -13.13
N ASP A 97 -35.48 39.47 -13.18
CA ASP A 97 -36.42 40.12 -14.13
C ASP A 97 -35.89 40.22 -15.59
N THR A 98 -34.95 39.34 -15.99
CA THR A 98 -34.37 39.31 -17.33
C THR A 98 -34.06 37.89 -17.79
N GLN A 99 -34.25 37.61 -19.09
CA GLN A 99 -33.90 36.35 -19.75
C GLN A 99 -32.38 36.23 -19.94
N VAL A 100 -31.73 35.23 -19.33
CA VAL A 100 -30.26 35.01 -19.42
C VAL A 100 -29.93 33.98 -20.50
N VAL A 101 -30.23 34.32 -21.75
CA VAL A 101 -30.27 33.36 -22.87
C VAL A 101 -28.87 32.80 -23.22
N GLU A 102 -27.80 33.55 -22.95
CA GLU A 102 -26.44 33.24 -23.38
C GLU A 102 -25.90 31.91 -22.82
N ILE A 103 -26.32 31.54 -21.60
CA ILE A 103 -25.97 30.26 -20.95
C ILE A 103 -26.48 29.09 -21.81
N SER A 104 -27.73 29.17 -22.29
CA SER A 104 -28.29 28.15 -23.20
C SER A 104 -27.66 28.16 -24.60
N GLN A 105 -27.07 29.29 -25.02
CA GLN A 105 -26.41 29.41 -26.32
C GLN A 105 -24.94 28.97 -26.30
N GLY A 106 -24.39 28.58 -25.13
CA GLY A 106 -23.00 28.13 -25.00
C GLY A 106 -21.95 29.20 -25.36
N LYS A 107 -22.33 30.48 -25.39
CA LYS A 107 -21.46 31.57 -25.81
C LYS A 107 -20.40 31.87 -24.75
N ARG A 108 -19.19 32.16 -25.19
CA ARG A 108 -18.12 32.71 -24.34
C ARG A 108 -18.45 34.15 -23.94
N TRP A 109 -18.37 34.46 -22.66
CA TRP A 109 -18.51 35.82 -22.14
C TRP A 109 -17.15 36.51 -21.94
N GLU A 110 -17.10 37.82 -22.20
CA GLU A 110 -15.93 38.65 -21.92
C GLU A 110 -15.93 39.13 -20.46
N LYS A 111 -15.64 38.19 -19.54
CA LYS A 111 -15.57 38.36 -18.07
C LYS A 111 -16.97 38.49 -17.41
N GLN A 112 -16.97 38.76 -16.11
CA GLN A 112 -18.09 38.48 -15.19
C GLN A 112 -19.35 39.31 -15.50
N THR A 113 -20.47 38.64 -15.75
CA THR A 113 -21.76 39.29 -16.04
C THR A 113 -22.56 39.49 -14.76
N LEU A 114 -22.99 40.73 -14.50
CA LEU A 114 -23.87 41.10 -13.40
C LEU A 114 -25.31 41.23 -13.91
N ILE A 115 -26.26 40.58 -13.23
CA ILE A 115 -27.68 40.63 -13.58
C ILE A 115 -28.50 40.96 -12.31
N ARG A 116 -29.50 41.85 -12.42
CA ARG A 116 -30.29 42.32 -11.26
C ARG A 116 -31.39 41.31 -10.91
N SER A 117 -31.48 40.90 -9.65
CA SER A 117 -32.58 40.05 -9.17
C SER A 117 -33.92 40.80 -9.20
N THR A 118 -35.04 40.08 -9.12
CA THR A 118 -36.40 40.65 -8.94
C THR A 118 -36.50 41.59 -7.73
N ILE A 119 -35.61 41.40 -6.74
CA ILE A 119 -35.56 42.24 -5.53
C ILE A 119 -34.49 43.31 -5.70
N ASN A 120 -34.87 44.55 -5.39
CA ASN A 120 -34.01 45.73 -5.45
C ASN A 120 -32.87 45.73 -4.39
N SER A 121 -32.68 44.64 -3.66
CA SER A 121 -31.62 44.39 -2.67
C SER A 121 -30.51 43.44 -3.15
N GLY A 122 -30.66 42.79 -4.31
CA GLY A 122 -29.76 41.72 -4.73
C GLY A 122 -29.36 41.72 -6.22
N TYR A 123 -28.12 41.32 -6.48
CA TYR A 123 -27.63 40.97 -7.81
C TYR A 123 -27.30 39.49 -7.87
N ILE A 124 -27.52 38.87 -9.03
CA ILE A 124 -26.93 37.57 -9.36
C ILE A 124 -25.71 37.82 -10.23
N TYR A 125 -24.54 37.58 -9.65
CA TYR A 125 -23.26 37.51 -10.34
C TYR A 125 -23.16 36.15 -11.02
N ILE A 126 -23.01 36.14 -12.35
CA ILE A 126 -22.83 34.91 -13.11
C ILE A 126 -21.40 34.82 -13.64
N THR A 127 -20.71 33.75 -13.26
CA THR A 127 -19.31 33.50 -13.63
C THR A 127 -19.19 32.25 -14.50
N GLN A 128 -18.44 32.36 -15.60
CA GLN A 128 -18.19 31.28 -16.56
C GLN A 128 -16.72 30.86 -16.50
N PHE A 129 -16.45 29.55 -16.52
CA PHE A 129 -15.11 28.96 -16.51
C PHE A 129 -14.97 27.91 -17.60
N GLU A 130 -13.83 27.87 -18.30
CA GLU A 130 -13.61 26.92 -19.41
C GLU A 130 -12.94 25.63 -18.90
N ASN A 131 -13.72 24.55 -18.79
CA ASN A 131 -13.26 23.26 -18.26
C ASN A 131 -12.35 22.53 -19.24
N ASN A 132 -12.73 22.54 -20.51
CA ASN A 132 -12.00 22.05 -21.68
C ASN A 132 -12.32 23.01 -22.84
N PRO A 133 -11.52 23.06 -23.92
CA PRO A 133 -11.80 23.93 -25.06
C PRO A 133 -13.25 23.80 -25.57
N GLY A 134 -14.03 24.88 -25.46
CA GLY A 134 -15.45 24.92 -25.84
C GLY A 134 -16.44 24.24 -24.88
N ASN A 135 -16.03 23.83 -23.68
CA ASN A 135 -16.92 23.30 -22.64
C ASN A 135 -16.80 24.14 -21.36
N PHE A 136 -17.87 24.83 -20.98
CA PHE A 136 -17.89 25.78 -19.87
C PHE A 136 -18.62 25.21 -18.64
N SER A 137 -18.26 25.67 -17.44
CA SER A 137 -19.11 25.63 -16.25
C SER A 137 -19.61 27.04 -15.94
N TYR A 138 -20.87 27.13 -15.50
CA TYR A 138 -21.50 28.38 -15.07
C TYR A 138 -21.86 28.31 -13.58
N PHE A 139 -21.80 29.44 -12.90
CA PHE A 139 -22.17 29.58 -11.49
C PHE A 139 -22.93 30.89 -11.27
N ALA A 140 -23.95 30.88 -10.41
CA ALA A 140 -24.77 32.03 -10.04
C ALA A 140 -24.64 32.28 -8.52
N ASN A 141 -24.09 33.43 -8.12
CA ASN A 141 -23.83 33.77 -6.70
C ASN A 141 -23.11 32.65 -5.90
N GLY A 142 -22.17 31.96 -6.57
CA GLY A 142 -21.42 30.83 -6.02
C GLY A 142 -22.05 29.45 -6.25
N GLY A 143 -23.36 29.36 -6.47
CA GLY A 143 -24.04 28.10 -6.77
C GLY A 143 -23.74 27.62 -8.19
N MET A 144 -23.23 26.40 -8.35
CA MET A 144 -22.90 25.80 -9.65
C MET A 144 -24.16 25.41 -10.40
N LEU A 145 -24.25 25.75 -11.69
CA LEU A 145 -25.33 25.27 -12.56
C LEU A 145 -25.11 23.80 -12.92
N CYS A 146 -26.17 23.00 -12.85
CA CYS A 146 -26.15 21.60 -13.27
C CYS A 146 -26.05 21.50 -14.80
N ASN A 147 -25.05 20.79 -15.33
CA ASN A 147 -25.06 20.40 -16.75
C ASN A 147 -25.69 19.01 -16.90
N HIS A 148 -26.81 18.92 -17.61
CA HIS A 148 -27.40 17.63 -17.99
C HIS A 148 -26.61 17.00 -19.15
N ALA A 149 -26.58 15.66 -19.23
CA ALA A 149 -25.83 14.91 -20.24
C ALA A 149 -26.25 15.17 -21.72
N THR A 150 -27.27 16.01 -21.94
CA THR A 150 -27.77 16.49 -23.23
C THR A 150 -27.22 17.87 -23.64
N ASN A 151 -26.30 18.48 -22.87
CA ASN A 151 -25.84 19.88 -23.02
C ASN A 151 -26.96 20.93 -22.89
N GLN A 152 -28.13 20.56 -22.37
CA GLN A 152 -29.22 21.49 -22.07
C GLN A 152 -29.03 22.06 -20.66
N TRP A 153 -28.44 23.27 -20.60
CA TRP A 153 -28.15 23.97 -19.35
C TRP A 153 -29.39 24.41 -18.56
N GLY A 154 -30.50 24.67 -19.25
CA GLY A 154 -31.72 25.16 -18.66
C GLY A 154 -32.94 24.85 -19.52
N MET A 155 -34.10 25.00 -18.91
CA MET A 155 -35.42 24.82 -19.51
C MET A 155 -35.99 26.17 -19.92
N ILE A 156 -36.78 26.20 -20.99
CA ILE A 156 -37.40 27.41 -21.54
C ILE A 156 -38.90 27.10 -21.69
N SER A 157 -39.75 27.95 -21.12
CA SER A 157 -41.21 27.77 -21.13
C SER A 157 -41.89 29.12 -21.25
N GLY A 158 -42.60 29.35 -22.35
CA GLY A 158 -43.04 30.70 -22.73
C GLY A 158 -41.84 31.66 -22.84
N GLU A 159 -41.94 32.82 -22.18
CA GLU A 159 -40.85 33.80 -22.05
C GLU A 159 -39.95 33.56 -20.82
N GLN A 160 -40.19 32.50 -20.04
CA GLN A 160 -39.48 32.20 -18.79
C GLN A 160 -38.33 31.20 -19.00
N TYR A 161 -37.22 31.39 -18.26
CA TYR A 161 -36.03 30.53 -18.27
C TYR A 161 -35.78 29.91 -16.88
N LEU A 162 -35.39 28.63 -16.82
CA LEU A 162 -35.03 27.96 -15.56
C LEU A 162 -33.69 27.23 -15.69
N TYR A 163 -32.73 27.59 -14.83
CA TYR A 163 -31.44 26.93 -14.68
C TYR A 163 -31.41 26.16 -13.35
N LYS A 164 -31.02 24.88 -13.40
CA LYS A 164 -30.87 24.06 -12.19
C LYS A 164 -29.55 24.34 -11.49
N ILE A 165 -29.57 24.37 -10.17
CA ILE A 165 -28.44 24.69 -9.30
C ILE A 165 -28.07 23.45 -8.45
N CYS A 166 -26.82 23.01 -8.57
CA CYS A 166 -26.28 21.77 -8.01
C CYS A 166 -25.44 21.96 -6.74
N THR A 167 -25.13 23.19 -6.35
CA THR A 167 -24.52 23.54 -5.04
C THR A 167 -25.26 24.77 -4.49
N PRO A 168 -25.36 24.96 -3.17
CA PRO A 168 -26.11 26.08 -2.61
C PRO A 168 -25.61 27.43 -3.17
N ILE A 169 -26.56 28.32 -3.46
CA ILE A 169 -26.26 29.75 -3.66
C ILE A 169 -25.74 30.31 -2.32
N GLY A 170 -24.91 31.37 -2.38
CA GLY A 170 -24.29 32.01 -1.20
C GLY A 170 -25.28 32.56 -0.16
N HIS A 171 -24.73 33.24 0.87
CA HIS A 171 -25.53 33.75 1.98
C HIS A 171 -26.60 34.76 1.54
N ARG A 172 -27.62 34.95 2.40
CA ARG A 172 -28.71 35.92 2.24
C ARG A 172 -28.14 37.30 1.81
N PRO A 173 -28.56 37.89 0.68
CA PRO A 173 -27.98 39.14 0.18
C PRO A 173 -28.31 40.30 1.12
N TYR A 174 -27.28 40.94 1.68
CA TYR A 174 -27.47 42.09 2.55
C TYR A 174 -27.95 43.30 1.72
N PRO A 175 -29.05 43.98 2.11
CA PRO A 175 -29.75 44.90 1.23
C PRO A 175 -29.06 46.24 0.96
N GLY A 176 -27.90 46.51 1.59
CA GLY A 176 -27.11 47.73 1.42
C GLY A 176 -25.71 47.48 0.83
N THR A 177 -24.89 48.54 0.83
CA THR A 177 -23.46 48.48 0.47
C THR A 177 -22.61 47.85 1.58
N ALA A 178 -21.38 47.45 1.24
CA ALA A 178 -20.38 47.00 2.23
C ALA A 178 -20.19 47.99 3.39
N LEU A 179 -20.23 49.31 3.16
CA LEU A 179 -20.12 50.30 4.23
C LEU A 179 -21.29 50.24 5.21
N SER A 180 -22.52 50.08 4.70
CA SER A 180 -23.69 49.89 5.57
C SER A 180 -23.66 48.56 6.31
N TYR A 181 -23.20 47.46 5.68
CA TYR A 181 -23.02 46.18 6.37
C TYR A 181 -22.03 46.28 7.55
N ILE A 182 -20.94 47.04 7.38
CA ILE A 182 -19.98 47.30 8.46
C ILE A 182 -20.59 48.23 9.50
N ARG A 183 -21.33 49.28 9.12
CA ARG A 183 -21.87 50.28 10.06
C ARG A 183 -23.14 49.87 10.81
N ASP A 184 -23.87 48.87 10.35
CA ASP A 184 -24.96 48.27 11.12
C ASP A 184 -24.43 47.75 12.46
N THR A 185 -24.99 48.26 13.55
CA THR A 185 -24.50 48.09 14.93
C THR A 185 -25.61 47.71 15.90
N GLU A 186 -26.87 47.98 15.54
CA GLU A 186 -28.06 47.54 16.27
C GLU A 186 -28.47 46.10 15.88
N GLN A 187 -27.78 45.49 14.89
CA GLN A 187 -28.18 44.24 14.24
C GLN A 187 -29.64 44.31 13.77
N ILE A 188 -29.98 45.41 13.08
CA ILE A 188 -31.37 45.75 12.77
C ILE A 188 -32.00 44.57 12.04
N LEU A 189 -33.19 44.15 12.51
CA LEU A 189 -33.98 43.07 11.92
C LEU A 189 -34.57 43.50 10.57
N PHE A 190 -33.70 43.61 9.57
CA PHE A 190 -34.05 43.58 8.15
C PHE A 190 -34.56 42.17 7.84
N GLU A 191 -35.86 41.96 8.10
CA GLU A 191 -36.60 40.71 7.93
C GLU A 191 -36.13 39.55 8.84
N ASP A 192 -36.38 39.70 10.15
CA ASP A 192 -36.45 38.63 11.16
C ASP A 192 -35.21 37.72 11.34
N ARG A 193 -34.04 38.09 10.79
CA ARG A 193 -32.76 37.40 11.05
C ARG A 193 -31.61 38.40 11.23
N GLN A 194 -30.78 38.17 12.24
CA GLN A 194 -29.60 39.00 12.51
C GLN A 194 -28.42 38.57 11.64
N TYR A 195 -27.70 39.54 11.06
CA TYR A 195 -26.40 39.30 10.44
C TYR A 195 -25.30 39.40 11.50
N ASP A 196 -24.46 38.38 11.65
CA ASP A 196 -23.31 38.46 12.55
C ASP A 196 -22.17 39.27 11.92
N ASN A 197 -22.22 40.56 12.17
CA ASN A 197 -21.14 41.52 11.96
C ASN A 197 -20.55 41.99 13.31
N SER A 198 -20.75 41.23 14.40
CA SER A 198 -20.38 41.66 15.75
C SER A 198 -18.88 41.92 15.85
N GLU A 199 -18.04 41.00 15.37
CA GLU A 199 -16.57 41.06 15.39
C GLU A 199 -15.94 42.06 14.39
N LEU A 200 -16.63 43.14 14.02
CA LEU A 200 -16.11 44.20 13.13
C LEU A 200 -16.01 45.58 13.86
N THR A 201 -15.93 45.61 15.20
CA THR A 201 -15.91 46.87 15.97
C THR A 201 -14.68 47.73 15.70
N GLU A 202 -13.49 47.16 15.66
CA GLU A 202 -12.23 47.87 15.34
C GLU A 202 -12.26 48.36 13.88
N LEU A 203 -12.86 47.60 12.96
CA LEU A 203 -13.02 48.01 11.56
C LEU A 203 -13.94 49.24 11.43
N ARG A 204 -15.07 49.26 12.16
CA ARG A 204 -15.97 50.42 12.23
C ARG A 204 -15.21 51.66 12.70
N ASP A 205 -14.46 51.53 13.80
CA ASP A 205 -13.69 52.62 14.39
C ASP A 205 -12.58 53.14 13.46
N ILE A 206 -11.88 52.25 12.76
CA ILE A 206 -10.87 52.62 11.76
C ILE A 206 -11.53 53.38 10.60
N LEU A 207 -12.62 52.87 10.02
CA LEU A 207 -13.33 53.53 8.92
C LEU A 207 -13.97 54.87 9.33
N ASN A 208 -14.38 55.02 10.59
CA ASN A 208 -14.90 56.28 11.13
C ASN A 208 -13.80 57.35 11.33
N ARG A 209 -12.52 56.96 11.43
CA ARG A 209 -11.37 57.91 11.41
C ARG A 209 -11.00 58.37 10.00
N VAL A 210 -11.42 57.65 8.96
CA VAL A 210 -11.16 57.99 7.54
C VAL A 210 -12.46 57.99 6.70
N PRO A 211 -13.46 58.83 7.04
CA PRO A 211 -14.81 58.74 6.49
C PRO A 211 -14.87 58.90 4.98
N ASP A 212 -14.03 59.76 4.39
CA ASP A 212 -13.97 59.98 2.94
C ASP A 212 -13.54 58.70 2.20
N ILE A 213 -12.53 58.02 2.73
CA ILE A 213 -11.99 56.77 2.18
C ILE A 213 -12.99 55.63 2.39
N ALA A 214 -13.66 55.58 3.54
CA ALA A 214 -14.71 54.61 3.83
C ALA A 214 -15.89 54.73 2.84
N LEU A 215 -16.35 55.95 2.58
CA LEU A 215 -17.44 56.24 1.62
C LEU A 215 -17.02 55.92 0.17
N VAL A 216 -15.82 56.32 -0.22
CA VAL A 216 -15.27 56.11 -1.57
C VAL A 216 -15.07 54.63 -1.90
N ILE A 217 -14.56 53.82 -0.97
CA ILE A 217 -14.27 52.39 -1.19
C ILE A 217 -15.50 51.51 -0.95
N TYR A 218 -16.12 51.62 0.22
CA TYR A 218 -17.14 50.67 0.68
C TYR A 218 -18.58 51.19 0.46
N GLY A 219 -18.76 52.49 0.22
CA GLY A 219 -20.05 53.19 0.11
C GLY A 219 -20.48 53.57 -1.31
N SER A 220 -19.74 53.13 -2.35
CA SER A 220 -20.12 53.23 -3.78
C SER A 220 -20.19 54.63 -4.41
N SER A 221 -19.73 55.70 -3.75
CA SER A 221 -19.98 57.07 -4.24
C SER A 221 -19.02 57.59 -5.32
N ALA A 222 -17.96 56.85 -5.68
CA ALA A 222 -16.90 57.32 -6.59
C ALA A 222 -16.33 56.25 -7.53
N TRP A 223 -16.56 54.97 -7.27
CA TRP A 223 -16.09 53.85 -8.09
C TRP A 223 -17.31 53.00 -8.47
N ASN A 224 -17.86 53.21 -9.66
CA ASN A 224 -19.09 52.55 -10.16
C ASN A 224 -18.79 51.11 -10.62
N GLY A 225 -18.16 50.30 -9.75
CA GLY A 225 -17.77 48.92 -10.04
C GLY A 225 -18.05 47.98 -8.87
N PHE A 226 -18.01 46.68 -9.15
CA PHE A 226 -18.28 45.64 -8.17
C PHE A 226 -16.99 44.99 -7.67
N HIS A 227 -16.90 44.80 -6.36
CA HIS A 227 -15.65 44.47 -5.67
C HIS A 227 -15.76 43.23 -4.79
N THR A 228 -14.61 42.64 -4.44
CA THR A 228 -14.49 41.66 -3.35
C THR A 228 -13.86 42.35 -2.16
N PHE A 229 -14.59 42.40 -1.05
CA PHE A 229 -14.15 43.01 0.20
C PHE A 229 -13.75 41.92 1.19
N PHE A 230 -12.47 41.85 1.54
CA PHE A 230 -11.98 40.97 2.60
C PHE A 230 -11.93 41.75 3.92
N LEU A 231 -12.87 41.49 4.83
CA LEU A 231 -13.06 42.28 6.05
C LEU A 231 -12.38 41.63 7.26
N PRO A 232 -11.27 42.18 7.78
CA PRO A 232 -10.61 41.64 8.96
C PRO A 232 -11.48 41.84 10.21
N ASN A 233 -11.58 40.79 11.04
CA ASN A 233 -12.30 40.85 12.30
C ASN A 233 -11.46 41.46 13.45
N ASP A 234 -12.09 41.71 14.59
CA ASP A 234 -11.43 42.32 15.76
C ASP A 234 -10.25 41.47 16.27
N LYS A 235 -10.31 40.15 16.10
CA LYS A 235 -9.19 39.23 16.40
C LYS A 235 -8.01 39.41 15.43
N ALA A 236 -8.27 39.73 14.17
CA ALA A 236 -7.23 40.09 13.19
C ALA A 236 -6.50 41.38 13.61
N PHE A 237 -7.24 42.39 14.06
CA PHE A 237 -6.66 43.64 14.54
C PHE A 237 -5.89 43.48 15.85
N ALA A 238 -6.31 42.56 16.74
CA ALA A 238 -5.58 42.24 17.96
C ALA A 238 -4.17 41.66 17.71
N LYS A 239 -3.92 41.02 16.55
CA LYS A 239 -2.59 40.52 16.13
C LYS A 239 -1.65 41.65 15.66
N VAL A 240 -2.18 42.83 15.30
CA VAL A 240 -1.39 43.95 14.78
C VAL A 240 -0.81 44.78 15.92
N ILE A 241 0.44 44.47 16.28
CA ILE A 241 1.20 45.14 17.37
C ILE A 241 1.23 46.66 17.22
N ASP A 242 1.51 47.15 16.01
CA ASP A 242 1.53 48.58 15.69
C ASP A 242 0.30 48.96 14.85
N ARG A 243 -0.75 49.40 15.56
CA ARG A 243 -2.00 49.87 14.97
C ARG A 243 -1.86 51.14 14.12
N GLN A 244 -0.76 51.89 14.23
CA GLN A 244 -0.54 53.11 13.41
C GLN A 244 -0.18 52.76 11.96
N ARG A 245 0.22 51.52 11.67
CA ARG A 245 0.45 51.00 10.31
C ARG A 245 -0.83 50.69 9.54
N ILE A 246 -2.01 50.81 10.16
CA ILE A 246 -3.29 50.59 9.50
C ILE A 246 -3.77 51.94 8.93
N ASP A 247 -3.34 52.22 7.70
CA ASP A 247 -3.65 53.45 6.97
C ASP A 247 -4.60 53.20 5.77
N ARG A 248 -4.87 54.27 5.02
CA ARG A 248 -5.55 54.23 3.70
C ARG A 248 -5.04 53.10 2.80
N GLU A 249 -3.73 52.90 2.81
CA GLU A 249 -3.01 52.06 1.88
C GLU A 249 -3.08 50.57 2.24
N VAL A 250 -3.27 50.25 3.53
CA VAL A 250 -3.67 48.90 4.00
C VAL A 250 -5.15 48.64 3.73
N LEU A 251 -6.04 49.61 3.97
CA LEU A 251 -7.47 49.43 3.66
C LEU A 251 -7.69 49.13 2.16
N LEU A 252 -7.00 49.86 1.27
CA LEU A 252 -7.02 49.60 -0.17
C LEU A 252 -6.42 48.23 -0.57
N ALA A 253 -5.61 47.59 0.29
CA ALA A 253 -5.08 46.25 0.04
C ALA A 253 -6.11 45.13 0.31
N HIS A 254 -7.21 45.43 1.02
CA HIS A 254 -8.26 44.47 1.37
C HIS A 254 -9.37 44.34 0.31
N VAL A 255 -9.28 45.08 -0.80
CA VAL A 255 -10.34 45.16 -1.80
C VAL A 255 -9.78 44.96 -3.21
N THR A 256 -10.38 44.05 -3.99
CA THR A 256 -10.01 43.80 -5.39
C THR A 256 -10.36 44.98 -6.30
N GLY A 257 -9.64 45.14 -7.41
CA GLY A 257 -9.93 46.17 -8.44
C GLY A 257 -11.33 46.06 -9.05
N MET A 258 -11.73 47.08 -9.82
CA MET A 258 -13.08 47.18 -10.42
C MET A 258 -13.54 45.90 -11.12
N ASN A 259 -14.80 45.53 -10.91
CA ASN A 259 -15.51 44.41 -11.54
C ASN A 259 -14.79 43.07 -11.37
N ARG A 260 -14.38 42.78 -10.12
CA ARG A 260 -13.75 41.53 -9.68
C ARG A 260 -14.44 41.01 -8.42
N VAL A 261 -15.57 40.33 -8.61
CA VAL A 261 -16.36 39.70 -7.55
C VAL A 261 -16.02 38.22 -7.49
N LEU A 262 -15.48 37.77 -6.36
CA LEU A 262 -14.89 36.44 -6.21
C LEU A 262 -15.71 35.63 -5.20
N PHE A 263 -16.58 34.76 -5.71
CA PHE A 263 -17.21 33.72 -4.90
C PHE A 263 -16.26 32.54 -4.73
N THR A 264 -16.36 31.82 -3.60
CA THR A 264 -15.39 30.76 -3.26
C THR A 264 -15.50 29.53 -4.16
N TYR A 265 -16.71 29.01 -4.36
CA TYR A 265 -16.98 27.82 -5.17
C TYR A 265 -16.50 27.95 -6.63
N PRO A 266 -16.85 29.01 -7.38
CA PRO A 266 -16.46 29.13 -8.78
C PRO A 266 -14.93 29.27 -8.94
N TRP A 267 -14.26 29.96 -8.00
CA TRP A 267 -12.81 30.04 -7.97
C TRP A 267 -12.16 28.65 -7.78
N MET A 268 -12.72 27.76 -6.96
CA MET A 268 -12.18 26.40 -6.75
C MET A 268 -12.27 25.47 -7.97
N TYR A 269 -13.12 25.80 -8.97
CA TYR A 269 -13.21 25.06 -10.23
C TYR A 269 -12.19 25.56 -11.27
N ASP A 270 -11.60 26.73 -11.06
CA ASP A 270 -10.48 27.20 -11.86
C ASP A 270 -9.16 26.68 -11.28
N PHE A 271 -8.61 25.65 -11.91
CA PHE A 271 -7.47 24.89 -11.39
C PHE A 271 -6.14 25.67 -11.32
N GLY A 272 -6.10 26.92 -11.80
CA GLY A 272 -4.92 27.80 -11.76
C GLY A 272 -4.91 28.76 -10.56
N ILE A 273 -3.74 29.26 -10.18
CA ILE A 273 -3.62 30.33 -9.17
C ILE A 273 -3.91 31.67 -9.83
N HIS A 274 -5.05 32.28 -9.49
CA HIS A 274 -5.48 33.57 -10.03
C HIS A 274 -5.05 34.74 -9.16
N TYR A 275 -4.39 35.70 -9.80
CA TYR A 275 -3.95 36.94 -9.19
C TYR A 275 -4.80 38.12 -9.68
N TYR A 276 -5.34 38.87 -8.74
CA TYR A 276 -6.14 40.07 -8.98
C TYR A 276 -5.43 41.29 -8.38
N PRO A 277 -5.35 42.44 -9.09
CA PRO A 277 -4.88 43.67 -8.48
C PRO A 277 -5.86 44.14 -7.42
N SER A 278 -5.35 44.75 -6.34
CA SER A 278 -6.16 45.53 -5.40
C SER A 278 -6.52 46.89 -5.98
N ILE A 279 -7.60 47.53 -5.48
CA ILE A 279 -8.04 48.87 -5.95
C ILE A 279 -6.86 49.85 -6.00
N ARG A 280 -5.97 49.78 -5.00
CA ARG A 280 -4.77 50.59 -4.84
C ARG A 280 -3.95 50.77 -6.13
N PHE A 281 -3.83 49.71 -6.92
CA PHE A 281 -2.95 49.65 -8.09
C PHE A 281 -3.72 49.57 -9.42
N SER A 282 -5.06 49.54 -9.41
CA SER A 282 -5.87 49.44 -10.63
C SER A 282 -6.16 50.77 -11.33
N SER A 283 -5.70 51.91 -10.81
CA SER A 283 -6.03 53.24 -11.36
C SER A 283 -5.04 53.78 -12.40
N ASN A 284 -3.87 53.16 -12.58
CA ASN A 284 -2.84 53.60 -13.54
C ASN A 284 -2.56 52.47 -14.56
N ILE A 285 -2.54 52.83 -15.84
CA ILE A 285 -2.53 51.90 -16.97
C ILE A 285 -1.09 51.40 -17.26
N ILE A 286 -0.62 50.42 -16.48
CA ILE A 286 0.46 49.49 -16.85
C ILE A 286 0.12 48.12 -16.23
N GLU A 287 -0.32 47.14 -17.02
CA GLU A 287 -0.71 45.81 -16.52
C GLU A 287 0.47 44.93 -16.09
N ASP A 288 1.71 45.37 -16.29
CA ASP A 288 2.92 44.56 -16.06
C ASP A 288 3.56 44.72 -14.66
N ASN A 289 3.17 45.74 -13.88
CA ASN A 289 3.87 46.14 -12.63
C ASN A 289 3.06 45.90 -11.34
N PHE A 290 2.35 44.76 -11.23
CA PHE A 290 1.55 44.40 -10.06
C PHE A 290 2.39 44.02 -8.82
N LYS A 291 2.82 45.04 -8.04
CA LYS A 291 3.64 44.85 -6.83
C LYS A 291 2.91 44.23 -5.64
N LEU A 292 1.58 44.30 -5.62
CA LEU A 292 0.69 43.64 -4.65
C LEU A 292 -0.40 42.89 -5.44
N LYS A 293 -0.51 41.58 -5.21
CA LYS A 293 -1.52 40.72 -5.82
C LYS A 293 -2.41 40.10 -4.75
N LEU A 294 -3.72 40.07 -4.97
CA LEU A 294 -4.67 39.30 -4.18
C LEU A 294 -4.97 37.98 -4.90
N SER A 295 -4.96 36.87 -4.16
CA SER A 295 -5.47 35.57 -4.61
C SER A 295 -6.35 34.98 -3.52
N MET A 296 -7.29 34.11 -3.89
CA MET A 296 -7.78 33.10 -2.95
C MET A 296 -6.94 31.83 -3.16
N ARG A 297 -6.73 31.07 -2.10
CA ARG A 297 -6.01 29.79 -2.12
C ARG A 297 -6.63 28.84 -1.09
N ASN A 298 -6.83 27.57 -1.43
CA ASN A 298 -7.32 26.54 -0.51
C ASN A 298 -6.20 25.64 -0.01
N ILE A 299 -6.32 25.15 1.22
CA ILE A 299 -5.42 24.14 1.79
C ILE A 299 -6.26 23.01 2.37
N THR A 300 -6.17 21.82 1.76
CA THR A 300 -6.86 20.62 2.23
C THR A 300 -6.06 19.89 3.31
N ASP A 301 -6.70 19.61 4.44
CA ASP A 301 -6.27 18.58 5.39
C ASP A 301 -6.61 17.20 4.81
N ARG A 302 -5.58 16.41 4.46
CA ARG A 302 -5.77 15.08 3.87
C ARG A 302 -6.26 14.02 4.88
N ARG A 303 -6.20 14.30 6.18
CA ARG A 303 -6.64 13.39 7.24
C ARG A 303 -8.14 13.52 7.51
N THR A 304 -8.71 14.72 7.41
CA THR A 304 -10.16 14.95 7.60
C THR A 304 -10.94 15.19 6.30
N GLY A 305 -10.25 15.40 5.18
CA GLY A 305 -10.87 15.80 3.90
C GLY A 305 -11.40 17.25 3.89
N ARG A 306 -11.35 17.96 5.04
CA ARG A 306 -11.74 19.37 5.14
C ARG A 306 -10.69 20.24 4.47
N TRP A 307 -11.12 21.35 3.90
CA TRP A 307 -10.25 22.36 3.32
C TRP A 307 -10.55 23.70 3.95
N ASP A 308 -9.49 24.42 4.30
CA ASP A 308 -9.56 25.82 4.70
C ASP A 308 -9.32 26.70 3.48
N LEU A 309 -10.03 27.82 3.39
CA LEU A 309 -9.84 28.81 2.33
C LEU A 309 -9.18 30.07 2.90
N PHE A 310 -8.23 30.62 2.16
CA PHE A 310 -7.45 31.79 2.54
C PHE A 310 -7.57 32.87 1.47
N ALA A 311 -7.75 34.11 1.91
CA ALA A 311 -7.38 35.30 1.14
C ALA A 311 -5.87 35.52 1.33
N VAL A 312 -5.13 35.70 0.23
CA VAL A 312 -3.68 35.80 0.24
C VAL A 312 -3.26 37.07 -0.47
N SER A 313 -2.55 37.93 0.24
CA SER A 313 -2.00 39.19 -0.26
C SER A 313 -0.48 39.06 -0.42
N GLU A 314 0.00 39.10 -1.66
CA GLU A 314 1.35 38.72 -2.03
C GLU A 314 2.12 39.89 -2.66
N VAL A 315 3.32 40.14 -2.15
CA VAL A 315 4.16 41.32 -2.41
C VAL A 315 5.54 40.87 -2.87
N TYR A 316 5.88 41.17 -4.13
CA TYR A 316 7.13 40.72 -4.77
C TYR A 316 8.31 41.65 -4.53
N GLU A 317 8.06 42.93 -4.28
CA GLU A 317 9.08 43.93 -3.94
C GLU A 317 8.67 44.69 -2.69
N ARG A 318 9.64 44.96 -1.79
CA ARG A 318 9.41 45.78 -0.61
C ARG A 318 8.97 47.19 -1.02
N TYR A 319 7.80 47.63 -0.55
CA TYR A 319 7.23 48.92 -0.92
C TYR A 319 6.60 49.62 0.29
N SER A 320 7.14 50.79 0.67
CA SER A 320 6.73 51.50 1.90
C SER A 320 6.75 50.55 3.12
N GLN A 321 5.66 50.45 3.88
CA GLN A 321 5.46 49.56 5.02
C GLN A 321 5.19 48.09 4.67
N PHE A 322 5.04 47.75 3.38
CA PHE A 322 4.75 46.40 2.91
C PHE A 322 6.05 45.63 2.68
N ARG A 323 6.13 44.46 3.32
CA ARG A 323 7.29 43.55 3.29
C ARG A 323 7.16 42.58 2.11
N ARG A 324 8.27 42.06 1.58
CA ARG A 324 8.24 40.99 0.57
C ARG A 324 7.66 39.70 1.18
N GLY A 325 6.95 38.93 0.36
CA GLY A 325 6.26 37.69 0.73
C GLY A 325 4.74 37.84 0.73
N ALA A 326 4.04 36.90 1.36
CA ALA A 326 2.60 36.76 1.35
C ALA A 326 2.02 36.78 2.78
N VAL A 327 0.99 37.58 3.01
CA VAL A 327 0.14 37.50 4.21
C VAL A 327 -1.09 36.69 3.85
N TRP A 328 -1.25 35.55 4.53
CA TRP A 328 -2.37 34.63 4.38
C TRP A 328 -3.39 34.88 5.50
N ALA A 329 -4.66 35.05 5.15
CA ALA A 329 -5.76 35.27 6.08
C ALA A 329 -6.87 34.23 5.82
N LYS A 330 -7.23 33.43 6.82
CA LYS A 330 -8.30 32.44 6.70
C LYS A 330 -9.63 33.16 6.54
N ILE A 331 -10.42 32.76 5.55
CA ILE A 331 -11.79 33.24 5.38
C ILE A 331 -12.67 32.49 6.39
N LEU A 332 -13.24 33.24 7.33
CA LEU A 332 -14.09 32.74 8.42
C LEU A 332 -15.55 32.64 7.96
N VAL A 333 -16.05 33.68 7.28
CA VAL A 333 -17.42 33.72 6.75
C VAL A 333 -17.36 34.14 5.26
N PRO A 334 -17.58 33.20 4.31
CA PRO A 334 -17.48 33.48 2.89
C PRO A 334 -18.81 33.90 2.25
N ASN A 335 -18.74 34.52 1.07
CA ASN A 335 -19.86 34.72 0.14
C ASN A 335 -21.07 35.46 0.74
N ILE A 336 -20.86 36.61 1.39
CA ILE A 336 -21.94 37.52 1.81
C ILE A 336 -22.18 38.53 0.66
N PRO A 337 -23.29 38.48 -0.10
CA PRO A 337 -23.55 39.44 -1.17
C PRO A 337 -23.94 40.80 -0.59
N VAL A 338 -23.49 41.87 -1.24
CA VAL A 338 -23.84 43.27 -0.94
C VAL A 338 -24.13 44.03 -2.25
N GLN A 339 -24.82 45.18 -2.19
CA GLN A 339 -25.17 45.98 -3.37
C GLN A 339 -23.97 46.29 -4.30
N ASN A 340 -22.75 46.38 -3.77
CA ASN A 340 -21.53 46.72 -4.49
C ASN A 340 -20.50 45.59 -4.60
N GLY A 341 -20.91 44.33 -4.41
CA GLY A 341 -20.02 43.18 -4.59
C GLY A 341 -20.28 42.01 -3.64
N VAL A 342 -19.18 41.43 -3.13
CA VAL A 342 -19.21 40.34 -2.14
C VAL A 342 -18.25 40.62 -0.99
N VAL A 343 -18.70 40.30 0.22
CA VAL A 343 -17.94 40.38 1.48
C VAL A 343 -17.51 38.98 1.91
N HIS A 344 -16.26 38.88 2.39
CA HIS A 344 -15.73 37.72 3.10
C HIS A 344 -15.07 38.20 4.40
N ILE A 345 -15.43 37.63 5.55
CA ILE A 345 -14.79 37.96 6.84
C ILE A 345 -13.50 37.14 6.98
N ILE A 346 -12.39 37.76 7.41
CA ILE A 346 -11.06 37.15 7.48
C ILE A 346 -10.39 37.30 8.88
N ASP A 347 -9.44 36.40 9.18
CA ASP A 347 -8.79 36.31 10.51
C ASP A 347 -7.45 37.06 10.67
N ASN A 348 -6.88 37.62 9.61
CA ASN A 348 -5.61 38.37 9.60
C ASN A 348 -5.74 39.66 8.76
N VAL A 349 -5.01 40.72 9.10
CA VAL A 349 -4.97 41.96 8.32
C VAL A 349 -4.01 41.81 7.14
N LEU A 350 -4.54 41.84 5.92
CA LEU A 350 -3.78 41.66 4.68
C LEU A 350 -2.71 42.76 4.48
N GLY A 351 -1.58 42.37 3.91
CA GLY A 351 -0.42 43.23 3.64
C GLY A 351 0.40 43.70 4.85
N ILE A 352 -0.13 43.64 6.08
CA ILE A 352 0.65 43.91 7.29
C ILE A 352 1.39 42.65 7.74
N VAL A 353 2.70 42.76 7.94
CA VAL A 353 3.52 41.74 8.59
C VAL A 353 3.87 42.21 10.01
N SER A 354 3.40 41.46 11.00
CA SER A 354 3.55 41.70 12.44
C SER A 354 4.35 40.61 13.18
N ASN A 355 4.14 39.34 12.82
CA ASN A 355 4.63 38.19 13.59
C ASN A 355 6.05 37.79 13.17
N THR A 356 6.84 37.26 14.12
CA THR A 356 8.11 36.57 13.84
C THR A 356 7.88 35.14 13.35
N ILE A 357 8.91 34.49 12.81
CA ILE A 357 8.85 33.06 12.45
C ILE A 357 8.49 32.20 13.68
N ASP A 358 9.07 32.49 14.84
CA ASP A 358 8.80 31.76 16.09
C ASP A 358 7.30 31.84 16.47
N GLN A 359 6.68 33.01 16.31
CA GLN A 359 5.25 33.23 16.55
C GLN A 359 4.37 32.51 15.51
N LEU A 360 4.66 32.68 14.21
CA LEU A 360 3.87 32.04 13.13
C LEU A 360 3.83 30.51 13.26
N VAL A 361 4.93 29.89 13.65
CA VAL A 361 5.04 28.42 13.79
C VAL A 361 4.39 27.93 15.10
N MET A 362 4.31 28.77 16.15
CA MET A 362 3.58 28.45 17.38
C MET A 362 2.06 28.64 17.26
N GLU A 363 1.59 29.67 16.56
CA GLU A 363 0.16 29.92 16.33
C GLU A 363 -0.45 28.91 15.35
N ASN A 364 0.37 28.29 14.49
CA ASN A 364 -0.08 27.30 13.52
C ASN A 364 -0.26 25.91 14.17
N TYR A 365 -1.53 25.51 14.34
CA TYR A 365 -1.90 24.18 14.87
C TYR A 365 -1.33 22.99 14.08
N ARG A 366 -0.91 23.19 12.82
CA ARG A 366 -0.26 22.18 11.98
C ARG A 366 1.26 22.09 12.19
N CYS A 367 1.83 22.86 13.11
CA CYS A 367 3.27 22.84 13.42
C CYS A 367 3.58 22.49 14.89
N THR A 368 2.60 22.01 15.66
CA THR A 368 2.78 21.60 17.06
C THR A 368 3.87 20.53 17.23
N THR A 369 3.97 19.58 16.30
CA THR A 369 5.02 18.55 16.30
C THR A 369 6.39 19.16 15.99
N LEU A 370 6.49 20.08 15.02
CA LEU A 370 7.71 20.81 14.72
C LEU A 370 8.20 21.61 15.94
N MET A 371 7.30 22.28 16.68
CA MET A 371 7.66 22.97 17.92
C MET A 371 8.16 22.04 19.02
N ARG A 372 7.62 20.81 19.13
CA ARG A 372 8.15 19.76 20.04
C ARG A 372 9.62 19.44 19.71
N TYR A 373 9.96 19.33 18.43
CA TYR A 373 11.34 19.10 17.98
C TYR A 373 12.27 20.29 18.23
N ILE A 374 11.85 21.52 17.89
CA ILE A 374 12.62 22.74 18.15
C ILE A 374 12.91 22.92 19.65
N ASN A 375 11.91 22.72 20.50
CA ASN A 375 12.06 22.81 21.96
C ASN A 375 12.98 21.71 22.55
N THR A 376 13.21 20.60 21.85
CA THR A 376 14.10 19.50 22.30
C THR A 376 15.59 19.84 22.08
N ILE A 377 15.92 20.57 21.01
CA ILE A 377 17.27 21.10 20.76
C ILE A 377 17.50 22.43 21.50
N GLY A 378 16.45 23.25 21.64
CA GLY A 378 16.50 24.49 22.40
C GLY A 378 17.09 25.66 21.60
N GLN A 379 17.79 26.55 22.31
CA GLN A 379 17.98 27.94 21.87
C GLN A 379 18.86 28.10 20.61
N ILE A 380 19.71 27.13 20.26
CA ILE A 380 20.63 27.19 19.10
C ILE A 380 19.85 27.47 17.80
N VAL A 381 18.80 26.69 17.55
CA VAL A 381 17.95 26.83 16.35
C VAL A 381 17.02 28.03 16.51
N ARG A 382 16.45 28.20 17.71
CA ARG A 382 15.43 29.22 18.00
C ARG A 382 15.95 30.66 17.89
N ASN A 383 17.25 30.88 18.08
CA ASN A 383 17.88 32.18 17.84
C ASN A 383 17.65 32.71 16.42
N TYR A 384 17.65 31.84 15.39
CA TYR A 384 17.38 32.25 14.00
C TYR A 384 15.92 32.67 13.77
N PHE A 385 14.97 32.15 14.55
CA PHE A 385 13.54 32.49 14.46
C PHE A 385 13.16 33.71 15.30
N SER A 386 14.06 34.20 16.15
CA SER A 386 13.92 35.45 16.90
C SER A 386 14.06 36.70 15.99
N ALA A 387 13.50 37.83 16.42
CA ALA A 387 13.68 39.12 15.73
C ALA A 387 15.16 39.57 15.63
N THR A 388 16.02 39.06 16.52
CA THR A 388 17.48 39.27 16.53
C THR A 388 18.26 38.31 15.64
N GLY A 389 17.62 37.30 15.03
CA GLY A 389 18.26 36.24 14.24
C GLY A 389 18.77 36.66 12.84
N GLY A 390 18.50 37.89 12.42
CA GLY A 390 18.72 38.35 11.04
C GLY A 390 17.58 37.92 10.10
N LEU A 391 17.81 38.06 8.79
CA LEU A 391 16.86 37.60 7.76
C LEU A 391 17.11 36.12 7.45
N VAL A 392 16.06 35.30 7.45
CA VAL A 392 16.14 33.88 7.07
C VAL A 392 14.97 33.44 6.19
N THR A 393 15.15 32.37 5.42
CA THR A 393 14.04 31.60 4.84
C THR A 393 13.97 30.25 5.56
N PHE A 394 12.79 29.89 6.08
CA PHE A 394 12.57 28.66 6.83
C PHE A 394 11.59 27.73 6.12
N PHE A 395 11.99 26.49 5.90
CA PHE A 395 11.13 25.44 5.34
C PHE A 395 10.50 24.66 6.50
N ALA A 396 9.24 24.94 6.81
CA ALA A 396 8.56 24.44 8.01
C ALA A 396 7.73 23.17 7.71
N PRO A 397 8.15 21.96 8.13
CA PRO A 397 7.33 20.76 7.96
C PRO A 397 6.06 20.81 8.84
N TYR A 398 4.92 20.47 8.25
CA TYR A 398 3.67 20.26 8.99
C TYR A 398 3.67 18.95 9.80
N ASN A 399 2.74 18.80 10.73
CA ASN A 399 2.58 17.60 11.57
C ASN A 399 2.51 16.31 10.74
N GLU A 400 1.79 16.32 9.61
CA GLU A 400 1.67 15.16 8.71
C GLU A 400 3.02 14.78 8.07
N ALA A 401 3.99 15.69 8.01
CA ALA A 401 5.35 15.39 7.56
C ALA A 401 6.10 14.47 8.54
N PHE A 402 5.81 14.61 9.83
CA PHE A 402 6.37 13.76 10.90
C PHE A 402 5.61 12.44 11.04
N GLU A 403 4.29 12.45 10.89
CA GLU A 403 3.44 11.24 10.89
C GLU A 403 3.83 10.21 9.81
N ARG A 404 4.55 10.64 8.76
CA ARG A 404 5.10 9.77 7.71
C ARG A 404 6.43 9.11 8.08
N ILE A 405 7.11 9.55 9.14
CA ILE A 405 8.42 9.01 9.55
C ILE A 405 8.21 7.68 10.29
N PRO A 406 8.88 6.59 9.90
CA PRO A 406 8.81 5.32 10.63
C PRO A 406 9.26 5.50 12.09
N GLU A 407 8.50 4.93 13.03
CA GLU A 407 8.69 5.10 14.48
C GLU A 407 10.09 4.66 14.99
N GLN A 408 10.77 3.74 14.28
CA GLN A 408 12.18 3.40 14.54
C GLN A 408 13.15 4.55 14.21
N ILE A 409 12.88 5.26 13.10
CA ILE A 409 13.66 6.42 12.65
C ILE A 409 13.34 7.64 13.51
N GLU A 410 12.07 7.82 13.92
CA GLU A 410 11.68 8.87 14.87
C GLU A 410 12.37 8.70 16.23
N ARG A 411 12.36 7.47 16.78
CA ARG A 411 13.07 7.15 18.04
C ARG A 411 14.58 7.35 17.93
N ARG A 412 15.19 7.11 16.77
CA ARG A 412 16.61 7.43 16.52
C ARG A 412 16.84 8.95 16.48
N LEU A 413 15.98 9.70 15.79
CA LEU A 413 16.08 11.16 15.63
C LEU A 413 15.96 11.88 16.98
N LEU A 414 15.05 11.44 17.86
CA LEU A 414 14.89 12.00 19.20
C LEU A 414 16.05 11.64 20.16
N ARG A 415 16.74 10.52 19.92
CA ARG A 415 17.91 10.10 20.71
C ARG A 415 19.20 10.80 20.26
N ASP A 416 19.38 10.98 18.95
CA ASP A 416 20.56 11.62 18.37
C ASP A 416 20.35 13.13 18.17
N ARG A 417 20.67 13.89 19.23
CA ARG A 417 20.57 15.35 19.21
C ARG A 417 21.44 16.01 18.12
N VAL A 418 22.57 15.41 17.74
CA VAL A 418 23.46 15.99 16.71
C VAL A 418 22.81 15.84 15.34
N TRP A 419 22.25 14.67 15.03
CA TRP A 419 21.50 14.46 13.80
C TRP A 419 20.24 15.33 13.74
N LEU A 420 19.48 15.46 14.83
CA LEU A 420 18.31 16.33 14.88
C LEU A 420 18.68 17.82 14.73
N GLU A 421 19.79 18.29 15.31
CA GLU A 421 20.26 19.67 15.10
C GLU A 421 20.64 19.92 13.63
N GLN A 422 21.34 18.99 12.98
CA GLN A 422 21.63 19.07 11.54
C GLN A 422 20.36 19.07 10.68
N VAL A 423 19.39 18.21 11.00
CA VAL A 423 18.08 18.18 10.33
C VAL A 423 17.36 19.52 10.48
N LEU A 424 17.30 20.12 11.66
CA LEU A 424 16.68 21.44 11.84
C LEU A 424 17.45 22.55 11.11
N LYS A 425 18.79 22.51 11.09
CA LYS A 425 19.64 23.46 10.35
C LYS A 425 19.48 23.37 8.83
N LEU A 426 19.28 22.17 8.29
CA LEU A 426 18.98 21.93 6.87
C LEU A 426 17.70 22.63 6.39
N HIS A 427 16.74 22.88 7.28
CA HIS A 427 15.50 23.59 6.95
C HIS A 427 15.66 25.12 6.95
N ILE A 428 16.82 25.67 7.36
CA ILE A 428 17.04 27.13 7.48
C ILE A 428 18.06 27.60 6.44
N VAL A 429 17.65 28.55 5.62
CA VAL A 429 18.52 29.34 4.74
C VAL A 429 18.83 30.68 5.42
N PRO A 430 20.10 30.97 5.76
CA PRO A 430 20.48 32.22 6.39
C PRO A 430 20.64 33.36 5.37
N ALA A 431 20.43 34.60 5.81
CA ALA A 431 20.71 35.85 5.09
C ALA A 431 20.04 36.04 3.72
N LYS A 432 19.07 35.20 3.34
CA LYS A 432 18.28 35.34 2.11
C LYS A 432 16.78 35.18 2.37
N GLU A 433 15.99 35.98 1.66
CA GLU A 433 14.52 35.92 1.59
C GLU A 433 14.10 35.36 0.23
N LEU A 434 14.15 34.02 0.10
CA LEU A 434 13.84 33.31 -1.14
C LEU A 434 12.32 33.18 -1.29
N THR A 435 11.74 33.91 -2.24
CA THR A 435 10.33 33.77 -2.64
C THR A 435 10.17 32.89 -3.88
N SER A 436 8.97 32.33 -4.07
CA SER A 436 8.64 31.38 -5.15
C SER A 436 8.91 31.90 -6.57
N ASP A 437 8.84 33.22 -6.80
CA ASP A 437 9.23 33.87 -8.06
C ASP A 437 10.72 33.74 -8.39
N GLU A 438 11.59 33.63 -7.39
CA GLU A 438 13.02 33.37 -7.61
C GLU A 438 13.34 31.89 -7.86
N ILE A 439 12.41 30.98 -7.56
CA ILE A 439 12.68 29.54 -7.56
C ILE A 439 12.63 29.00 -9.00
N THR A 440 13.81 28.87 -9.60
CA THR A 440 14.03 28.16 -10.87
C THR A 440 14.63 26.78 -10.65
N ASN A 441 14.59 25.93 -11.69
CA ASN A 441 15.24 24.60 -11.69
C ASN A 441 16.77 24.64 -11.52
N GLU A 442 17.37 25.84 -11.61
CA GLU A 442 18.82 26.06 -11.43
C GLU A 442 19.14 26.68 -10.06
N THR A 443 18.13 26.98 -9.22
CA THR A 443 18.39 27.54 -7.89
C THR A 443 18.99 26.50 -6.95
N ILE A 444 20.15 26.86 -6.41
CA ILE A 444 20.88 26.11 -5.38
C ILE A 444 21.19 27.09 -4.25
N VAL A 445 20.84 26.73 -3.02
CA VAL A 445 20.94 27.63 -1.86
C VAL A 445 21.59 26.89 -0.69
N SER A 446 22.52 27.55 0.01
CA SER A 446 23.21 26.96 1.17
C SER A 446 22.40 27.17 2.46
N THR A 447 22.48 26.20 3.37
CA THR A 447 21.71 26.17 4.63
C THR A 447 22.60 26.47 5.83
N VAL A 448 22.00 26.66 7.02
CA VAL A 448 22.75 26.83 8.29
C VAL A 448 23.62 25.62 8.63
N ASP A 449 23.33 24.44 8.06
CA ASP A 449 24.16 23.23 8.17
C ASP A 449 25.54 23.41 7.48
N ASN A 450 25.65 24.34 6.51
CA ASN A 450 26.80 24.66 5.65
C ASN A 450 27.38 23.51 4.81
N ILE A 451 27.15 22.25 5.19
CA ILE A 451 27.53 21.02 4.48
C ILE A 451 26.53 20.73 3.36
N ARG A 452 25.24 21.01 3.60
CA ARG A 452 24.13 20.65 2.73
C ARG A 452 23.50 21.87 2.05
N GLN A 453 23.18 21.72 0.78
CA GLN A 453 22.48 22.70 -0.05
C GLN A 453 21.06 22.22 -0.36
N LEU A 454 20.17 23.17 -0.59
CA LEU A 454 18.82 22.94 -1.12
C LEU A 454 18.81 23.19 -2.62
N TYR A 455 18.23 22.24 -3.34
CA TYR A 455 17.96 22.31 -4.78
C TYR A 455 16.46 22.44 -4.97
N PHE A 456 16.02 23.10 -6.05
CA PHE A 456 14.59 23.30 -6.30
C PHE A 456 14.18 22.84 -7.69
N ILE A 457 12.92 22.41 -7.82
CA ILE A 457 12.30 22.06 -9.09
C ILE A 457 10.91 22.69 -9.15
N LYS A 458 10.66 23.50 -10.18
CA LYS A 458 9.34 23.99 -10.57
C LYS A 458 8.62 22.88 -11.32
N GLY A 459 7.60 22.27 -10.71
CA GLY A 459 6.70 21.33 -11.39
C GLY A 459 5.46 22.04 -11.91
N GLU A 460 5.10 21.80 -13.17
CA GLU A 460 3.90 22.34 -13.79
C GLU A 460 2.90 21.20 -14.00
N TRP A 461 1.78 21.24 -13.27
CA TRP A 461 0.63 20.35 -13.50
C TRP A 461 -0.28 20.95 -14.59
N PRO A 462 -1.06 20.12 -15.32
CA PRO A 462 -1.99 20.63 -16.33
C PRO A 462 -2.94 21.68 -15.75
N LYS A 463 -3.15 22.78 -16.51
CA LYS A 463 -3.89 24.00 -16.14
C LYS A 463 -3.20 24.92 -15.11
N ASN A 464 -2.02 25.44 -15.44
CA ASN A 464 -1.34 26.55 -14.73
C ASN A 464 -1.09 26.36 -13.22
N ASN A 465 -1.20 25.14 -12.69
CA ASN A 465 -0.93 24.87 -11.28
C ASN A 465 0.56 24.55 -11.09
N ILE A 466 1.29 25.56 -10.61
CA ILE A 466 2.73 25.47 -10.37
C ILE A 466 2.97 24.95 -8.95
N THR A 467 3.54 23.75 -8.83
CA THR A 467 3.99 23.20 -7.55
C THR A 467 5.50 23.30 -7.46
N TYR A 468 5.99 24.07 -6.48
CA TYR A 468 7.42 24.15 -6.19
C TYR A 468 7.84 22.98 -5.30
N TYR A 469 8.91 22.31 -5.69
CA TYR A 469 9.55 21.25 -4.90
C TYR A 469 10.91 21.73 -4.41
N VAL A 470 11.22 21.44 -3.15
CA VAL A 470 12.55 21.60 -2.56
C VAL A 470 13.15 20.22 -2.26
N ILE A 471 14.46 20.08 -2.47
CA ILE A 471 15.21 18.84 -2.30
C ILE A 471 16.40 19.12 -1.38
N GLY A 472 16.52 18.34 -0.30
CA GLY A 472 17.59 18.49 0.69
C GLY A 472 17.82 17.21 1.49
N GLY A 473 19.09 16.79 1.62
CA GLY A 473 19.48 15.55 2.30
C GLY A 473 18.78 14.31 1.71
N GLY A 474 18.80 14.18 0.38
CA GLY A 474 18.12 13.12 -0.38
C GLY A 474 16.59 13.10 -0.31
N ILE A 475 15.91 14.04 0.35
CA ILE A 475 14.44 14.09 0.41
C ILE A 475 13.90 15.19 -0.51
N LYS A 476 13.03 14.80 -1.46
CA LYS A 476 12.21 15.71 -2.26
C LYS A 476 10.86 15.94 -1.57
N THR A 477 10.47 17.20 -1.41
CA THR A 477 9.17 17.58 -0.84
C THR A 477 8.52 18.71 -1.62
N ALA A 478 7.19 18.72 -1.69
CA ALA A 478 6.44 19.85 -2.19
C ALA A 478 6.33 20.94 -1.11
N ILE A 479 6.33 22.21 -1.55
CA ILE A 479 5.88 23.36 -0.76
C ILE A 479 4.36 23.41 -0.88
N ILE A 480 3.65 23.37 0.25
CA ILE A 480 2.17 23.36 0.33
C ILE A 480 1.62 24.79 0.47
N GLN A 481 2.30 25.62 1.25
CA GLN A 481 1.95 27.02 1.47
C GLN A 481 3.24 27.83 1.45
N ASP A 482 3.34 28.72 0.47
CA ASP A 482 4.57 29.43 0.13
C ASP A 482 4.54 30.91 0.51
N ASN A 483 5.72 31.53 0.46
CA ASN A 483 5.98 32.96 0.61
C ASN A 483 5.54 33.57 1.96
N VAL A 484 5.13 32.81 2.97
CA VAL A 484 4.50 33.33 4.20
C VAL A 484 5.43 34.30 4.93
N ALA A 485 5.05 35.58 4.97
CA ALA A 485 5.93 36.65 5.41
C ALA A 485 5.96 36.79 6.95
N ALA A 486 7.18 36.83 7.50
CA ALA A 486 7.48 37.10 8.90
C ALA A 486 8.28 38.40 9.03
N THR A 487 8.33 39.03 10.20
CA THR A 487 9.12 40.27 10.40
C THR A 487 10.62 40.04 10.15
N ASN A 488 11.13 38.87 10.52
CA ASN A 488 12.51 38.41 10.37
C ASN A 488 12.76 37.44 9.20
N GLY A 489 11.83 37.25 8.27
CA GLY A 489 12.07 36.34 7.15
C GLY A 489 10.84 35.87 6.39
N ILE A 490 10.96 34.70 5.77
CA ILE A 490 9.90 34.03 5.01
C ILE A 490 9.79 32.56 5.45
N VAL A 491 8.58 32.05 5.56
CA VAL A 491 8.27 30.65 5.86
C VAL A 491 7.62 29.98 4.65
N HIS A 492 8.10 28.79 4.29
CA HIS A 492 7.50 27.91 3.30
C HIS A 492 7.12 26.61 3.98
N TYR A 493 5.84 26.28 4.05
CA TYR A 493 5.40 25.03 4.70
C TYR A 493 5.49 23.84 3.74
N ILE A 494 6.06 22.72 4.21
CA ILE A 494 6.45 21.57 3.36
C ILE A 494 5.76 20.26 3.76
N GLU A 495 5.57 19.36 2.78
CA GLU A 495 4.88 18.06 2.97
C GLU A 495 5.69 17.00 3.74
N ARG A 496 7.02 17.04 3.70
CA ARG A 496 7.94 16.05 4.30
C ARG A 496 9.13 16.76 4.97
N VAL A 497 9.69 16.13 6.00
CA VAL A 497 10.91 16.62 6.69
C VAL A 497 12.13 16.37 5.79
N LEU A 498 12.92 17.42 5.52
CA LEU A 498 14.18 17.32 4.77
C LEU A 498 15.24 16.54 5.56
N GLY A 499 16.04 15.74 4.88
CA GLY A 499 17.11 14.95 5.51
C GLY A 499 16.68 13.77 6.40
N VAL A 500 15.40 13.40 6.43
CA VAL A 500 14.89 12.24 7.17
C VAL A 500 14.16 11.28 6.22
N PRO A 501 14.66 10.05 6.00
CA PRO A 501 14.04 9.08 5.11
C PRO A 501 12.77 8.46 5.70
N TYR A 502 11.79 8.25 4.83
CA TYR A 502 10.44 7.75 5.19
C TYR A 502 9.97 6.56 4.33
N GLN A 503 10.77 6.14 3.33
CA GLN A 503 10.53 5.01 2.43
C GLN A 503 11.80 4.19 2.25
N SER A 504 11.68 2.89 1.96
CA SER A 504 12.79 2.04 1.53
C SER A 504 13.28 2.44 0.13
N LEU A 505 14.53 2.12 -0.21
CA LEU A 505 15.07 2.38 -1.55
C LEU A 505 14.24 1.67 -2.65
N TRP A 506 13.63 0.51 -2.36
CA TRP A 506 12.72 -0.17 -3.28
C TRP A 506 11.41 0.60 -3.53
N GLU A 507 10.76 1.09 -2.48
CA GLU A 507 9.51 1.86 -2.63
C GLU A 507 9.75 3.17 -3.38
N ILE A 508 10.92 3.79 -3.23
CA ILE A 508 11.25 4.99 -3.99
C ILE A 508 11.58 4.62 -5.44
N LEU A 509 12.33 3.53 -5.69
CA LEU A 509 12.60 3.02 -7.04
C LEU A 509 11.31 2.70 -7.82
N ARG A 510 10.28 2.17 -7.14
CA ARG A 510 8.95 1.88 -7.70
C ARG A 510 8.14 3.13 -8.08
N ASN A 511 8.40 4.27 -7.43
CA ASN A 511 7.59 5.50 -7.54
C ASN A 511 8.30 6.65 -8.28
N GLU A 512 9.62 6.62 -8.41
CA GLU A 512 10.41 7.62 -9.15
C GLU A 512 10.36 7.34 -10.65
N THR A 513 9.59 8.15 -11.38
CA THR A 513 9.34 7.97 -12.82
C THR A 513 10.61 7.96 -13.67
N ARG A 514 11.70 8.63 -13.24
CA ARG A 514 13.00 8.65 -13.92
C ARG A 514 13.78 7.33 -13.81
N LEU A 515 13.38 6.42 -12.92
CA LEU A 515 14.04 5.14 -12.63
C LEU A 515 13.18 3.92 -13.01
N GLN A 516 12.02 4.11 -13.63
CA GLN A 516 11.08 3.04 -14.00
C GLN A 516 11.73 1.89 -14.79
N ARG A 517 12.73 2.16 -15.65
CA ARG A 517 13.51 1.11 -16.35
C ARG A 517 14.34 0.25 -15.40
N SER A 518 14.95 0.85 -14.39
CA SER A 518 15.68 0.11 -13.34
C SER A 518 14.72 -0.71 -12.48
N TYR A 519 13.52 -0.20 -12.21
CA TYR A 519 12.45 -0.96 -11.55
C TYR A 519 11.97 -2.15 -12.39
N GLU A 520 11.60 -1.94 -13.66
CA GLU A 520 11.23 -2.99 -14.62
C GLU A 520 12.27 -4.14 -14.64
N MET A 521 13.55 -3.78 -14.81
CA MET A 521 14.66 -4.72 -14.83
C MET A 521 14.84 -5.50 -13.52
N LEU A 522 14.70 -4.85 -12.36
CA LEU A 522 14.77 -5.51 -11.06
C LEU A 522 13.57 -6.45 -10.82
N THR A 523 12.36 -6.07 -11.23
CA THR A 523 11.16 -6.94 -11.10
C THR A 523 11.26 -8.19 -11.98
N ASN A 524 11.96 -8.15 -13.12
CA ASN A 524 12.17 -9.33 -13.97
C ASN A 524 13.01 -10.43 -13.28
N LEU A 525 13.83 -10.10 -12.27
CA LEU A 525 14.55 -11.09 -11.46
C LEU A 525 13.62 -11.89 -10.52
N GLN A 526 12.54 -11.26 -10.05
CA GLN A 526 11.61 -11.82 -9.05
C GLN A 526 10.73 -12.96 -9.61
N LEU A 527 10.63 -13.10 -10.94
CA LEU A 527 9.65 -13.97 -11.61
C LEU A 527 10.05 -15.44 -11.77
N ARG A 528 11.27 -15.86 -11.36
CA ARG A 528 11.75 -17.24 -11.62
C ARG A 528 12.35 -18.02 -10.45
N TYR A 529 12.77 -17.37 -9.37
CA TYR A 529 13.37 -18.03 -8.21
C TYR A 529 12.83 -17.39 -6.92
N ALA A 530 12.67 -18.18 -5.86
CA ALA A 530 12.26 -17.69 -4.54
C ALA A 530 13.37 -16.90 -3.79
N LEU A 531 14.31 -16.31 -4.53
CA LEU A 531 15.27 -15.32 -4.06
C LEU A 531 14.65 -13.93 -4.28
N ASP A 532 13.83 -13.55 -3.31
CA ASP A 532 13.05 -12.33 -3.33
C ASP A 532 14.01 -11.10 -3.31
N PRO A 533 13.90 -10.11 -4.24
CA PRO A 533 14.91 -9.05 -4.43
C PRO A 533 15.29 -8.25 -3.18
N TRP A 534 14.42 -8.23 -2.18
CA TRP A 534 14.63 -7.59 -0.88
C TRP A 534 15.92 -8.01 -0.17
N GLN A 535 16.45 -9.23 -0.38
CA GLN A 535 17.71 -9.66 0.26
C GLN A 535 18.91 -8.77 -0.10
N VAL A 536 18.85 -8.01 -1.20
CA VAL A 536 19.87 -7.05 -1.62
C VAL A 536 19.62 -5.63 -1.06
N LEU A 537 18.43 -5.38 -0.49
CA LEU A 537 18.00 -4.06 0.01
C LEU A 537 17.17 -4.19 1.32
N THR A 538 17.58 -5.05 2.24
CA THR A 538 16.88 -5.22 3.54
C THR A 538 17.04 -3.97 4.41
N PRO A 539 16.11 -3.69 5.35
CA PRO A 539 16.26 -2.60 6.32
C PRO A 539 17.33 -2.86 7.39
N GLU A 540 17.95 -4.04 7.40
CA GLU A 540 18.98 -4.44 8.37
C GLU A 540 20.39 -3.96 8.00
N GLN A 541 20.60 -3.50 6.75
CA GLN A 541 21.90 -3.07 6.26
C GLN A 541 21.83 -1.74 5.50
N ASN A 542 22.96 -1.04 5.48
CA ASN A 542 23.13 0.25 4.81
C ASN A 542 23.68 0.06 3.39
N PHE A 543 23.07 0.70 2.40
CA PHE A 543 23.45 0.57 0.98
C PHE A 543 23.76 1.91 0.31
N THR A 544 24.63 1.88 -0.70
CA THR A 544 24.79 2.96 -1.68
C THR A 544 24.54 2.37 -3.07
N PHE A 545 23.42 2.74 -3.70
CA PHE A 545 22.98 2.17 -4.97
C PHE A 545 23.05 3.24 -6.09
N PHE A 546 23.96 3.04 -7.04
CA PHE A 546 24.13 3.90 -8.21
C PHE A 546 23.13 3.49 -9.29
N VAL A 547 21.97 4.14 -9.36
CA VAL A 547 20.83 3.69 -10.18
C VAL A 547 20.88 4.32 -11.57
N PRO A 548 20.93 3.54 -12.66
CA PRO A 548 20.82 4.10 -14.00
C PRO A 548 19.43 4.68 -14.25
N THR A 549 19.37 5.82 -14.92
CA THR A 549 18.11 6.44 -15.35
C THR A 549 17.46 5.69 -16.52
N ASN A 550 16.20 5.99 -16.80
CA ASN A 550 15.52 5.52 -18.01
C ASN A 550 16.32 5.82 -19.28
N GLU A 551 16.93 7.02 -19.35
CA GLU A 551 17.76 7.45 -20.47
C GLU A 551 19.06 6.63 -20.58
N ALA A 552 19.71 6.30 -19.47
CA ALA A 552 20.87 5.41 -19.48
C ALA A 552 20.52 4.03 -20.07
N TRP A 553 19.38 3.45 -19.64
CA TRP A 553 18.88 2.17 -20.15
C TRP A 553 18.43 2.20 -21.61
N ASP A 554 17.87 3.32 -22.08
CA ASP A 554 17.29 3.43 -23.43
C ASP A 554 18.30 4.00 -24.46
N THR A 555 19.43 4.60 -24.04
CA THR A 555 20.48 5.15 -24.93
C THR A 555 21.83 4.41 -24.90
N LYS A 556 22.25 3.86 -23.76
CA LYS A 556 23.61 3.28 -23.59
C LYS A 556 23.67 1.75 -23.74
N VAL A 557 22.50 1.10 -23.76
CA VAL A 557 22.36 -0.36 -23.80
C VAL A 557 21.76 -0.78 -25.13
N ALA A 558 22.46 -1.64 -25.87
CA ALA A 558 21.97 -2.14 -27.15
C ALA A 558 20.63 -2.90 -26.99
N PRO A 559 19.63 -2.72 -27.88
CA PRO A 559 18.34 -3.40 -27.76
C PRO A 559 18.42 -4.94 -27.69
N SER A 560 19.44 -5.55 -28.31
CA SER A 560 19.72 -6.98 -28.24
C SER A 560 20.16 -7.45 -26.85
N LEU A 561 20.93 -6.64 -26.13
CA LEU A 561 21.32 -6.91 -24.74
C LEU A 561 20.12 -6.71 -23.81
N LYS A 562 19.35 -5.63 -24.02
CA LYS A 562 18.13 -5.34 -23.27
C LYS A 562 17.07 -6.45 -23.44
N ALA A 563 16.95 -7.01 -24.64
CA ALA A 563 16.09 -8.17 -24.90
C ALA A 563 16.57 -9.44 -24.15
N ARG A 564 17.87 -9.71 -24.09
CA ARG A 564 18.42 -10.85 -23.32
C ARG A 564 18.24 -10.69 -21.81
N MET A 565 18.29 -9.47 -21.27
CA MET A 565 17.93 -9.22 -19.86
C MET A 565 16.46 -9.53 -19.59
N ASN A 566 15.57 -9.19 -20.53
CA ASN A 566 14.13 -9.36 -20.41
C ASN A 566 13.60 -10.75 -20.82
N ASP A 567 14.43 -11.65 -21.38
CA ASP A 567 14.00 -13.01 -21.73
C ASP A 567 13.86 -13.94 -20.51
N GLY A 568 14.37 -13.52 -19.35
CA GLY A 568 14.38 -14.26 -18.08
C GLY A 568 15.29 -15.50 -18.07
N ASN A 569 15.85 -15.90 -19.21
CA ASN A 569 16.81 -17.01 -19.32
C ASN A 569 18.21 -16.54 -18.89
N HIS A 570 18.55 -15.28 -19.14
CA HIS A 570 19.82 -14.66 -18.70
C HIS A 570 19.72 -13.90 -17.36
N TRP A 571 18.76 -14.28 -16.50
CA TRP A 571 18.50 -13.65 -15.19
C TRP A 571 19.77 -13.50 -14.32
N LEU A 572 20.66 -14.49 -14.32
CA LEU A 572 21.90 -14.48 -13.54
C LEU A 572 22.84 -13.34 -13.98
N ALA A 573 22.95 -13.11 -15.29
CA ALA A 573 23.75 -12.00 -15.83
C ALA A 573 23.16 -10.63 -15.45
N LEU A 574 21.82 -10.52 -15.39
CA LEU A 574 21.13 -9.33 -14.90
C LEU A 574 21.32 -9.12 -13.39
N GLN A 575 21.37 -10.20 -12.59
CA GLN A 575 21.72 -10.12 -11.16
C GLN A 575 23.15 -9.59 -10.96
N TYR A 576 24.13 -10.09 -11.74
CA TYR A 576 25.49 -9.54 -11.73
C TYR A 576 25.56 -8.07 -12.17
N VAL A 577 24.69 -7.65 -13.11
CA VAL A 577 24.55 -6.22 -13.45
C VAL A 577 24.12 -5.40 -12.24
N PHE A 578 23.06 -5.76 -11.50
CA PHE A 578 22.67 -4.96 -10.33
C PHE A 578 23.67 -5.02 -9.17
N LYS A 579 24.33 -6.16 -8.93
CA LYS A 579 25.41 -6.23 -7.92
C LYS A 579 26.57 -5.28 -8.22
N ARG A 580 26.93 -5.03 -9.49
CA ARG A 580 27.94 -4.03 -9.91
C ARG A 580 27.56 -2.56 -9.63
N HIS A 581 26.31 -2.28 -9.26
CA HIS A 581 25.82 -0.92 -9.00
C HIS A 581 25.62 -0.62 -7.49
N ILE A 582 25.83 -1.60 -6.61
CA ILE A 582 25.48 -1.51 -5.19
C ILE A 582 26.74 -1.70 -4.33
N ILE A 583 27.01 -0.74 -3.44
CA ILE A 583 27.93 -0.91 -2.32
C ILE A 583 27.11 -1.36 -1.10
N GLN A 584 27.53 -2.46 -0.47
CA GLN A 584 26.93 -3.03 0.72
C GLN A 584 27.66 -2.57 1.99
N GLY A 585 26.92 -2.41 3.10
CA GLY A 585 27.46 -1.99 4.40
C GLY A 585 27.80 -0.50 4.54
N GLN A 586 27.71 0.29 3.47
CA GLN A 586 27.98 1.73 3.49
C GLN A 586 26.82 2.49 2.84
N ALA A 587 26.23 3.42 3.59
CA ALA A 587 25.28 4.42 3.09
C ALA A 587 26.02 5.76 2.96
N LEU A 588 26.42 6.10 1.73
CA LEU A 588 27.23 7.27 1.41
C LEU A 588 26.35 8.35 0.78
N MET A 589 26.29 9.53 1.40
CA MET A 589 25.70 10.72 0.77
C MET A 589 26.61 11.22 -0.37
N TYR A 590 26.09 12.08 -1.25
CA TYR A 590 26.88 12.78 -2.28
C TYR A 590 28.04 13.57 -1.66
N THR A 591 27.82 14.11 -0.45
CA THR A 591 28.83 14.80 0.37
C THR A 591 29.86 13.86 1.00
N ASP A 592 29.63 12.54 1.03
CA ASP A 592 30.55 11.52 1.54
C ASP A 592 31.38 10.86 0.42
N LEU A 593 31.01 11.08 -0.85
CA LEU A 593 31.78 10.62 -1.99
C LEU A 593 33.18 11.26 -1.98
N ARG A 594 34.21 10.41 -1.97
CA ARG A 594 35.63 10.78 -2.04
C ARG A 594 36.29 10.07 -3.21
N GLU A 595 37.36 10.67 -3.74
CA GLU A 595 38.20 10.05 -4.77
C GLU A 595 38.97 8.86 -4.18
N ARG A 596 38.38 7.67 -4.30
CA ARG A 596 38.96 6.40 -3.86
C ARG A 596 38.30 5.24 -4.60
N THR A 597 38.88 4.05 -4.44
CA THR A 597 38.28 2.79 -4.86
C THR A 597 37.26 2.32 -3.83
N TYR A 598 36.09 1.90 -4.30
CA TYR A 598 35.05 1.21 -3.54
C TYR A 598 34.91 -0.22 -4.06
N VAL A 599 34.36 -1.11 -3.23
CA VAL A 599 34.03 -2.49 -3.60
C VAL A 599 32.52 -2.61 -3.73
N MET A 600 32.05 -3.16 -4.85
CA MET A 600 30.64 -3.42 -5.13
C MET A 600 30.22 -4.82 -4.62
N MET A 601 28.92 -5.11 -4.60
CA MET A 601 28.33 -6.37 -4.09
C MET A 601 28.67 -7.64 -4.92
N ASN A 602 29.54 -7.52 -5.92
CA ASN A 602 30.16 -8.62 -6.67
C ASN A 602 31.70 -8.62 -6.55
N ASP A 603 32.23 -8.07 -5.45
CA ASP A 603 33.66 -7.94 -5.13
C ASP A 603 34.50 -7.09 -6.11
N GLU A 604 33.86 -6.47 -7.08
CA GLU A 604 34.53 -5.65 -8.09
C GLU A 604 34.79 -4.23 -7.62
N LYS A 605 35.92 -3.71 -8.10
CA LYS A 605 36.47 -2.41 -7.71
C LYS A 605 36.02 -1.32 -8.68
N VAL A 606 35.37 -0.29 -8.16
CA VAL A 606 34.97 0.92 -8.90
C VAL A 606 35.69 2.12 -8.30
N VAL A 607 36.31 2.95 -9.15
CA VAL A 607 37.06 4.14 -8.73
C VAL A 607 36.18 5.36 -8.95
N ILE A 608 35.78 6.03 -7.86
CA ILE A 608 35.12 7.33 -7.98
C ILE A 608 36.18 8.40 -8.19
N ARG A 609 35.96 9.28 -9.17
CA ARG A 609 36.79 10.44 -9.52
C ARG A 609 35.94 11.71 -9.47
N ARG A 610 36.56 12.86 -9.23
CA ARG A 610 35.89 14.17 -9.19
C ARG A 610 36.32 15.01 -10.40
N ARG A 611 35.33 15.48 -11.18
CA ARG A 611 35.55 16.40 -12.31
C ARG A 611 34.95 17.76 -11.98
N GLY A 612 35.73 18.56 -11.25
CA GLY A 612 35.28 19.86 -10.75
C GLY A 612 34.10 19.73 -9.79
N ARG A 613 32.88 19.96 -10.31
CA ARG A 613 31.64 19.91 -9.52
C ARG A 613 31.05 18.50 -9.37
N TYR A 614 31.17 17.63 -10.38
CA TYR A 614 30.49 16.33 -10.38
C TYR A 614 31.43 15.13 -10.14
N PHE A 615 30.86 13.96 -9.87
CA PHE A 615 31.57 12.69 -9.69
C PHE A 615 31.40 11.75 -10.90
N GLU A 616 32.44 10.97 -11.20
CA GLU A 616 32.49 9.92 -12.22
C GLU A 616 32.81 8.57 -11.55
N LEU A 617 32.01 7.53 -11.82
CA LEU A 617 32.32 6.14 -11.48
C LEU A 617 33.09 5.51 -12.65
N TYR A 618 34.40 5.32 -12.50
CA TYR A 618 35.20 4.54 -13.45
C TYR A 618 35.28 3.09 -12.98
N TRP A 619 34.74 2.16 -13.77
CA TRP A 619 34.84 0.73 -13.54
C TRP A 619 35.90 0.12 -14.47
N PRO A 620 37.10 -0.23 -13.97
CA PRO A 620 38.24 -0.54 -14.84
C PRO A 620 38.04 -1.81 -15.68
N ARG A 621 37.38 -2.84 -15.14
CA ARG A 621 37.31 -4.18 -15.76
C ARG A 621 36.54 -4.20 -17.08
N GLY A 622 35.46 -3.42 -17.18
CA GLY A 622 34.70 -3.24 -18.42
C GLY A 622 34.97 -1.94 -19.16
N GLY A 623 35.93 -1.12 -18.70
CA GLY A 623 36.29 0.15 -19.35
C GLY A 623 35.20 1.22 -19.37
N ARG A 624 34.20 1.14 -18.50
CA ARG A 624 33.06 2.08 -18.46
C ARG A 624 33.28 3.25 -17.51
N VAL A 625 32.68 4.39 -17.83
CA VAL A 625 32.59 5.58 -16.97
C VAL A 625 31.13 6.01 -16.91
N ALA A 626 30.54 6.05 -15.71
CA ALA A 626 29.20 6.59 -15.49
C ALA A 626 29.29 7.89 -14.66
N ARG A 627 28.65 8.96 -15.13
CA ARG A 627 28.55 10.23 -14.39
C ARG A 627 27.42 10.16 -13.36
N VAL A 628 27.65 10.68 -12.15
CA VAL A 628 26.62 10.87 -11.13
C VAL A 628 25.91 12.19 -11.38
N ILE A 629 24.57 12.15 -11.45
CA ILE A 629 23.73 13.31 -11.71
C ILE A 629 23.66 14.19 -10.45
N GLU A 630 23.99 15.47 -10.59
CA GLU A 630 23.90 16.47 -9.53
C GLU A 630 22.43 16.73 -9.18
N GLY A 631 22.07 16.75 -7.89
CA GLY A 631 20.66 16.70 -7.45
C GLY A 631 19.95 15.35 -7.67
N GLY A 632 20.66 14.33 -8.14
CA GLY A 632 20.18 12.96 -8.33
C GLY A 632 20.32 12.06 -7.09
N GLU A 633 20.53 12.62 -5.90
CA GLU A 633 20.54 11.89 -4.63
C GLU A 633 19.12 11.64 -4.13
N ILE A 634 18.86 10.43 -3.66
CA ILE A 634 17.63 10.01 -2.98
C ILE A 634 17.99 9.28 -1.68
N ALA A 635 17.44 9.71 -0.55
CA ALA A 635 17.58 9.04 0.74
C ALA A 635 16.43 8.05 0.99
N GLY A 636 16.76 6.84 1.43
CA GLY A 636 15.82 5.85 1.91
C GLY A 636 16.21 5.29 3.28
N ILE A 637 15.29 4.55 3.90
CA ILE A 637 15.45 4.01 5.27
C ILE A 637 16.74 3.16 5.38
N ASN A 638 17.10 2.45 4.30
CA ASN A 638 18.22 1.53 4.20
C ASN A 638 19.42 2.08 3.38
N GLY A 639 19.50 3.40 3.15
CA GLY A 639 20.70 4.02 2.56
C GLY A 639 20.41 5.11 1.52
N PHE A 640 21.29 5.22 0.51
CA PHE A 640 21.21 6.25 -0.53
C PHE A 640 21.19 5.66 -1.93
N MET A 641 20.36 6.25 -2.80
CA MET A 641 20.40 6.06 -4.24
C MET A 641 21.00 7.30 -4.92
N HIS A 642 21.89 7.07 -5.88
CA HIS A 642 22.52 8.12 -6.70
C HIS A 642 22.22 7.86 -8.17
N MET A 643 21.53 8.76 -8.86
CA MET A 643 21.21 8.58 -10.28
C MET A 643 22.47 8.69 -11.16
N ILE A 644 22.61 7.80 -12.15
CA ILE A 644 23.75 7.77 -13.08
C ILE A 644 23.35 7.73 -14.57
N GLU A 645 24.24 8.25 -15.42
CA GLU A 645 24.02 8.47 -16.87
C GLU A 645 24.44 7.29 -17.79
N ASP A 646 25.09 6.25 -17.27
CA ASP A 646 25.47 5.02 -18.01
C ASP A 646 25.33 3.78 -17.10
N VAL A 647 25.19 2.60 -17.70
CA VAL A 647 24.98 1.32 -17.00
C VAL A 647 26.28 0.52 -16.96
N LEU A 648 26.69 0.05 -15.78
CA LEU A 648 27.91 -0.75 -15.56
C LEU A 648 27.72 -2.21 -16.01
N ILE A 649 27.60 -2.40 -17.32
CA ILE A 649 27.38 -3.69 -18.00
C ILE A 649 28.70 -4.28 -18.52
N TYR A 650 28.91 -5.58 -18.25
CA TYR A 650 29.81 -6.41 -19.03
C TYR A 650 29.03 -7.17 -20.12
N GLU A 651 29.40 -7.00 -21.39
CA GLU A 651 28.75 -7.76 -22.47
C GLU A 651 29.03 -9.27 -22.43
N PRO A 652 30.23 -9.77 -22.10
CA PRO A 652 30.49 -11.21 -22.02
C PRO A 652 29.57 -11.96 -21.05
N ASP A 653 29.25 -11.37 -19.89
CA ASP A 653 28.33 -11.96 -18.91
C ASP A 653 26.93 -12.17 -19.51
N LEU A 654 26.47 -11.22 -20.35
CA LEU A 654 25.21 -11.31 -21.07
C LEU A 654 25.28 -12.21 -22.31
N ARG A 655 26.48 -12.52 -22.81
CA ARG A 655 26.68 -13.39 -23.98
C ARG A 655 26.69 -14.87 -23.60
N ALA A 656 27.16 -15.22 -22.40
CA ALA A 656 27.12 -16.57 -21.87
C ALA A 656 25.68 -17.12 -21.86
N HIS A 657 25.48 -18.30 -22.45
CA HIS A 657 24.21 -19.03 -22.32
C HIS A 657 24.23 -19.84 -21.03
N GLY A 658 23.20 -19.69 -20.20
CA GLY A 658 22.96 -20.59 -19.07
C GLY A 658 22.56 -21.97 -19.59
N VAL A 659 23.52 -22.89 -19.74
CA VAL A 659 23.26 -24.25 -20.19
C VAL A 659 22.66 -25.05 -19.02
N VAL A 660 21.35 -25.25 -19.03
CA VAL A 660 20.67 -26.17 -18.10
C VAL A 660 20.98 -27.60 -18.53
N ILE A 661 21.93 -28.26 -17.86
CA ILE A 661 22.36 -29.62 -18.20
C ILE A 661 21.42 -30.61 -17.51
N VAL A 662 20.31 -30.94 -18.19
CA VAL A 662 19.38 -31.98 -17.73
C VAL A 662 19.99 -33.37 -17.98
N PHE A 663 20.72 -33.89 -16.98
CA PHE A 663 21.20 -35.27 -17.00
C PHE A 663 20.03 -36.26 -16.93
N ARG A 664 19.55 -36.71 -18.09
CA ARG A 664 18.58 -37.82 -18.19
C ARG A 664 19.18 -39.20 -17.84
N SER A 665 20.46 -39.27 -17.52
CA SER A 665 21.19 -40.50 -17.20
C SER A 665 22.46 -40.17 -16.40
N ASN A 666 22.58 -40.75 -15.19
CA ASN A 666 23.78 -40.60 -14.34
C ASN A 666 25.05 -41.16 -15.01
N TYR A 667 24.91 -42.04 -16.00
CA TYR A 667 26.06 -42.64 -16.69
C TYR A 667 26.82 -41.68 -17.61
N ALA A 668 26.26 -40.50 -17.94
CA ALA A 668 26.88 -39.54 -18.86
C ALA A 668 28.14 -38.86 -18.30
N LEU A 669 28.30 -38.77 -16.98
CA LEU A 669 29.50 -38.20 -16.35
C LEU A 669 30.68 -39.20 -16.31
N ASN A 670 30.41 -40.49 -16.44
CA ASN A 670 31.40 -41.56 -16.20
C ASN A 670 32.51 -41.60 -17.25
N SER A 671 32.28 -41.07 -18.45
CA SER A 671 33.27 -40.96 -19.53
C SER A 671 34.26 -39.80 -19.32
N LEU A 672 33.98 -38.90 -18.37
CA LEU A 672 34.68 -37.63 -18.18
C LEU A 672 35.84 -37.75 -17.18
N THR A 673 36.74 -38.71 -17.43
CA THR A 673 37.82 -39.13 -16.51
C THR A 673 38.81 -38.02 -16.15
N ASN A 674 39.02 -37.05 -17.05
CA ASN A 674 40.03 -35.99 -16.93
C ASN A 674 39.50 -34.66 -16.34
N ILE A 675 38.21 -34.54 -16.00
CA ILE A 675 37.65 -33.29 -15.48
C ILE A 675 38.19 -32.98 -14.07
N ARG A 676 38.64 -31.74 -13.86
CA ARG A 676 39.13 -31.22 -12.58
C ARG A 676 38.15 -30.29 -11.87
N VAL A 677 37.32 -29.56 -12.62
CA VAL A 677 36.30 -28.66 -12.10
C VAL A 677 34.98 -28.97 -12.79
N LEU A 678 33.94 -29.24 -12.02
CA LEU A 678 32.59 -29.52 -12.49
C LEU A 678 31.62 -28.60 -11.77
N ASP A 679 31.02 -27.65 -12.49
CA ASP A 679 29.95 -26.80 -11.97
C ASP A 679 28.62 -27.21 -12.59
N LEU A 680 27.69 -27.61 -11.73
CA LEU A 680 26.32 -28.02 -12.04
C LEU A 680 25.31 -27.25 -11.17
N SER A 681 25.70 -26.08 -10.65
CA SER A 681 24.83 -25.23 -9.84
C SER A 681 23.64 -24.67 -10.64
N HIS A 682 22.60 -24.20 -9.93
CA HIS A 682 21.38 -23.62 -10.52
C HIS A 682 20.66 -24.54 -11.53
N ASN A 683 20.73 -25.85 -11.34
CA ASN A 683 20.00 -26.86 -12.11
C ASN A 683 18.83 -27.43 -11.26
N GLN A 684 18.16 -28.47 -11.76
CA GLN A 684 17.01 -29.12 -11.08
C GLN A 684 17.35 -30.55 -10.61
N LEU A 685 18.61 -30.81 -10.26
CA LEU A 685 19.08 -32.16 -9.92
C LEU A 685 18.46 -32.61 -8.59
N THR A 686 17.69 -33.70 -8.63
CA THR A 686 17.08 -34.34 -7.46
C THR A 686 17.93 -35.47 -6.89
N SER A 687 18.82 -36.02 -7.72
CA SER A 687 19.85 -37.01 -7.37
C SER A 687 21.06 -36.82 -8.29
N LEU A 688 22.25 -37.14 -7.79
CA LEU A 688 23.45 -37.30 -8.60
C LEU A 688 24.22 -38.53 -8.12
N ALA A 689 24.92 -39.23 -9.02
CA ALA A 689 25.77 -40.36 -8.67
C ALA A 689 27.02 -40.35 -9.57
N PHE A 690 28.19 -40.56 -8.98
CA PHE A 690 29.45 -40.68 -9.69
C PHE A 690 29.86 -42.16 -9.71
N ALA A 691 30.03 -42.76 -10.89
CA ALA A 691 30.73 -44.04 -10.95
C ALA A 691 32.24 -43.84 -10.69
N HIS A 692 32.97 -44.93 -10.51
CA HIS A 692 34.39 -44.96 -10.13
C HIS A 692 35.34 -44.55 -11.28
N GLY A 693 35.07 -43.44 -11.98
CA GLY A 693 35.85 -42.98 -13.15
C GLY A 693 36.36 -41.52 -13.06
N ASN A 694 35.69 -40.63 -12.32
CA ASN A 694 36.05 -39.20 -12.26
C ASN A 694 37.18 -38.89 -11.26
N HIS A 695 38.23 -39.72 -11.23
CA HIS A 695 39.32 -39.63 -10.25
C HIS A 695 40.14 -38.33 -10.31
N ALA A 696 40.07 -37.55 -11.40
CA ALA A 696 40.77 -36.28 -11.55
C ALA A 696 40.02 -35.07 -10.93
N LEU A 697 38.79 -35.25 -10.44
CA LEU A 697 37.93 -34.14 -10.00
C LEU A 697 38.45 -33.51 -8.69
N THR A 698 38.67 -32.20 -8.71
CA THR A 698 39.17 -31.40 -7.57
C THR A 698 38.15 -30.40 -7.02
N THR A 699 37.22 -29.91 -7.85
CA THR A 699 36.15 -28.99 -7.45
C THR A 699 34.81 -29.45 -8.01
N LEU A 700 33.79 -29.50 -7.17
CA LEU A 700 32.41 -29.84 -7.52
C LEU A 700 31.45 -28.81 -6.94
N ASN A 701 30.74 -28.08 -7.80
CA ASN A 701 29.66 -27.17 -7.39
C ASN A 701 28.30 -27.74 -7.81
N LEU A 702 27.41 -27.87 -6.83
CA LEU A 702 26.04 -28.39 -6.91
C LEU A 702 25.03 -27.44 -6.25
N ALA A 703 25.43 -26.20 -5.92
CA ALA A 703 24.58 -25.25 -5.23
C ALA A 703 23.28 -24.93 -6.01
N HIS A 704 22.22 -24.54 -5.32
CA HIS A 704 20.91 -24.22 -5.92
C HIS A 704 20.37 -25.36 -6.82
N ASN A 705 20.24 -26.57 -6.26
CA ASN A 705 19.61 -27.73 -6.89
C ASN A 705 18.50 -28.30 -5.99
N SER A 706 17.91 -29.44 -6.36
CA SER A 706 16.78 -30.08 -5.67
C SER A 706 17.18 -31.33 -4.88
N LEU A 707 18.46 -31.48 -4.50
CA LEU A 707 18.99 -32.69 -3.86
C LEU A 707 18.39 -32.85 -2.46
N ARG A 708 17.71 -33.97 -2.19
CA ARG A 708 17.14 -34.30 -0.86
C ARG A 708 18.09 -35.04 0.08
N TYR A 709 19.14 -35.63 -0.49
CA TYR A 709 20.14 -36.42 0.20
C TYR A 709 21.52 -36.06 -0.35
N LEU A 710 22.55 -36.19 0.49
CA LEU A 710 23.93 -36.09 0.06
C LEU A 710 24.22 -37.21 -0.98
N PRO A 711 24.70 -36.89 -2.20
CA PRO A 711 25.18 -37.92 -3.13
C PRO A 711 26.43 -38.61 -2.58
N ASP A 712 26.66 -39.88 -2.95
CA ASP A 712 27.93 -40.55 -2.60
C ASP A 712 29.09 -39.96 -3.41
N LEU A 713 29.99 -39.27 -2.70
CA LEU A 713 31.20 -38.66 -3.24
C LEU A 713 32.47 -39.41 -2.75
N SER A 714 32.34 -40.46 -1.95
CA SER A 714 33.47 -41.14 -1.27
C SER A 714 34.55 -41.67 -2.23
N GLY A 715 34.16 -42.06 -3.44
CA GLY A 715 35.06 -42.51 -4.51
C GLY A 715 35.89 -41.38 -5.17
N LEU A 716 35.54 -40.11 -4.97
CA LEU A 716 36.17 -38.95 -5.59
C LEU A 716 37.41 -38.50 -4.80
N ARG A 717 38.42 -39.38 -4.72
CA ARG A 717 39.59 -39.20 -3.84
C ARG A 717 40.45 -37.96 -4.09
N SER A 718 40.32 -37.27 -5.22
CA SER A 718 41.04 -36.02 -5.51
C SER A 718 40.25 -34.75 -5.15
N LEU A 719 39.00 -34.90 -4.70
CA LEU A 719 38.07 -33.80 -4.50
C LEU A 719 38.45 -32.97 -3.26
N ARG A 720 38.60 -31.66 -3.46
CA ARG A 720 39.06 -30.68 -2.46
C ARG A 720 37.96 -29.68 -2.09
N ILE A 721 37.18 -29.23 -3.08
CA ILE A 721 36.14 -28.21 -2.89
C ILE A 721 34.79 -28.79 -3.29
N VAL A 722 33.82 -28.75 -2.37
CA VAL A 722 32.45 -29.22 -2.58
C VAL A 722 31.46 -28.14 -2.14
N ASP A 723 30.61 -27.69 -3.04
CA ASP A 723 29.52 -26.76 -2.73
C ASP A 723 28.16 -27.43 -3.00
N LEU A 724 27.34 -27.55 -1.96
CA LEU A 724 26.02 -28.18 -1.95
C LEU A 724 24.94 -27.22 -1.41
N SER A 725 25.25 -25.91 -1.37
CA SER A 725 24.40 -24.88 -0.78
C SER A 725 23.02 -24.78 -1.45
N TYR A 726 22.01 -24.29 -0.73
CA TYR A 726 20.64 -24.05 -1.23
C TYR A 726 20.02 -25.26 -1.95
N ASN A 727 20.15 -26.43 -1.34
CA ASN A 727 19.49 -27.68 -1.75
C ASN A 727 18.38 -28.05 -0.73
N HIS A 728 17.95 -29.31 -0.70
CA HIS A 728 16.92 -29.81 0.21
C HIS A 728 17.44 -30.96 1.09
N ILE A 729 18.75 -31.01 1.34
CA ILE A 729 19.42 -32.10 2.06
C ILE A 729 18.89 -32.16 3.51
N LEU A 730 18.43 -33.35 3.93
CA LEU A 730 17.83 -33.58 5.25
C LEU A 730 18.84 -33.99 6.33
N SER A 731 19.90 -34.69 5.94
CA SER A 731 20.96 -35.19 6.80
C SER A 731 22.27 -35.40 6.01
N VAL A 732 23.40 -35.42 6.72
CA VAL A 732 24.74 -35.57 6.13
C VAL A 732 25.34 -36.88 6.65
N ASN A 733 25.43 -37.90 5.79
CA ASN A 733 26.16 -39.13 6.13
C ASN A 733 27.67 -38.90 5.94
N PRO A 734 28.51 -38.95 6.99
CA PRO A 734 29.94 -38.65 6.86
C PRO A 734 30.68 -39.64 5.95
N ALA A 735 30.17 -40.87 5.80
CA ALA A 735 30.79 -41.90 4.96
C ALA A 735 30.68 -41.63 3.46
N TYR A 736 29.80 -40.72 3.04
CA TYR A 736 29.63 -40.30 1.64
C TYR A 736 30.53 -39.10 1.27
N LEU A 737 31.26 -38.51 2.22
CA LEU A 737 32.19 -37.42 1.97
C LEU A 737 33.60 -37.96 1.66
N PRO A 738 34.34 -37.37 0.69
CA PRO A 738 35.71 -37.83 0.39
C PRO A 738 36.72 -37.34 1.45
N PRO A 739 37.70 -38.16 1.86
CA PRO A 739 38.62 -37.85 2.97
C PRO A 739 39.70 -36.80 2.63
N ASN A 740 39.65 -36.18 1.44
CA ASN A 740 40.60 -35.16 0.99
C ASN A 740 39.96 -33.78 0.77
N VAL A 741 38.71 -33.57 1.20
CA VAL A 741 38.04 -32.28 1.10
C VAL A 741 38.70 -31.26 2.04
N GLU A 742 38.95 -30.08 1.48
CA GLU A 742 39.54 -28.90 2.12
C GLU A 742 38.49 -27.79 2.32
N SER A 743 37.44 -27.74 1.49
CA SER A 743 36.30 -26.82 1.61
C SER A 743 34.97 -27.53 1.35
N LEU A 744 34.01 -27.41 2.27
CA LEU A 744 32.66 -27.96 2.15
C LEU A 744 31.59 -26.91 2.53
N ARG A 745 30.67 -26.60 1.61
CA ARG A 745 29.51 -25.73 1.87
C ARG A 745 28.19 -26.50 1.75
N LEU A 746 27.34 -26.35 2.76
CA LEU A 746 26.03 -26.98 2.92
C LEU A 746 24.97 -25.94 3.30
N THR A 747 25.28 -24.66 3.11
CA THR A 747 24.52 -23.48 3.50
C THR A 747 23.08 -23.53 3.00
N GLY A 748 22.08 -23.19 3.82
CA GLY A 748 20.68 -23.07 3.37
C GLY A 748 20.03 -24.37 2.90
N ASN A 749 20.41 -25.51 3.48
CA ASN A 749 19.73 -26.79 3.32
C ASN A 749 18.66 -27.00 4.42
N ASN A 750 18.09 -28.21 4.50
CA ASN A 750 17.09 -28.59 5.51
C ASN A 750 17.66 -29.56 6.55
N ILE A 751 18.98 -29.45 6.83
CA ILE A 751 19.69 -30.33 7.76
C ILE A 751 19.23 -30.03 9.19
N THR A 752 18.84 -31.06 9.92
CA THR A 752 18.40 -30.94 11.33
C THR A 752 19.46 -31.40 12.32
N HIS A 753 20.17 -32.47 12.00
CA HIS A 753 21.15 -33.11 12.88
C HIS A 753 22.53 -33.16 12.22
N LEU A 754 23.57 -32.95 13.03
CA LEU A 754 24.98 -33.06 12.66
C LEU A 754 25.72 -33.84 13.75
N THR A 755 26.72 -34.62 13.33
CA THR A 755 27.61 -35.41 14.18
C THR A 755 29.05 -35.15 13.74
N LYS A 756 30.05 -35.35 14.62
CA LYS A 756 31.48 -35.16 14.30
C LYS A 756 31.93 -35.97 13.06
N TRP A 757 32.80 -35.41 12.22
CA TRP A 757 33.30 -36.04 10.99
C TRP A 757 34.79 -36.44 11.09
N PRO A 758 35.16 -37.47 11.87
CA PRO A 758 36.55 -37.74 12.28
C PRO A 758 37.50 -38.07 11.12
N PHE A 759 36.98 -38.43 9.94
CA PHE A 759 37.78 -38.77 8.75
C PHE A 759 38.16 -37.55 7.89
N LEU A 760 37.61 -36.36 8.15
CA LEU A 760 37.83 -35.14 7.35
C LEU A 760 38.94 -34.24 7.92
N SER A 761 40.08 -34.84 8.28
CA SER A 761 41.23 -34.15 8.92
C SER A 761 41.99 -33.15 8.03
N LYS A 762 41.50 -32.86 6.83
CA LYS A 762 42.05 -31.88 5.88
C LYS A 762 41.13 -30.68 5.62
N LEU A 763 39.93 -30.67 6.23
CA LEU A 763 38.97 -29.60 6.08
C LEU A 763 39.52 -28.30 6.67
N GLN A 764 39.32 -27.19 5.97
CA GLN A 764 39.80 -25.84 6.30
C GLN A 764 38.65 -24.82 6.26
N GLU A 765 37.66 -25.04 5.39
CA GLU A 765 36.45 -24.23 5.27
C GLU A 765 35.21 -25.13 5.42
N LEU A 766 34.30 -24.77 6.34
CA LEU A 766 33.03 -25.47 6.53
C LEU A 766 31.89 -24.48 6.81
N ASP A 767 30.95 -24.36 5.87
CA ASP A 767 29.71 -23.61 6.10
C ASP A 767 28.49 -24.55 6.15
N VAL A 768 27.79 -24.53 7.29
CA VAL A 768 26.51 -25.23 7.52
C VAL A 768 25.39 -24.25 7.91
N SER A 769 25.59 -22.94 7.71
CA SER A 769 24.67 -21.87 8.10
C SER A 769 23.30 -21.98 7.41
N PHE A 770 22.29 -21.28 7.94
CA PHE A 770 20.91 -21.28 7.45
C PHE A 770 20.20 -22.66 7.39
N ASN A 771 20.77 -23.70 8.01
CA ASN A 771 20.10 -24.98 8.24
C ASN A 771 19.22 -24.94 9.51
N PRO A 772 18.08 -25.67 9.55
CA PRO A 772 17.18 -25.75 10.70
C PRO A 772 17.72 -26.68 11.82
N LEU A 773 18.97 -26.42 12.24
CA LEU A 773 19.71 -27.25 13.19
C LEU A 773 19.02 -27.35 14.56
N GLU A 774 19.01 -28.57 15.07
CA GLU A 774 18.35 -29.00 16.30
C GLU A 774 19.38 -29.15 17.41
N CYS A 775 19.25 -28.33 18.46
CA CYS A 775 20.27 -28.20 19.50
C CYS A 775 20.08 -29.25 20.60
N ALA A 776 20.35 -30.50 20.20
CA ALA A 776 20.58 -31.65 21.06
C ALA A 776 22.09 -31.94 21.18
N CYS A 777 22.48 -32.81 22.11
CA CYS A 777 23.89 -33.15 22.40
C CYS A 777 24.76 -33.57 21.17
N PRO A 778 24.25 -34.23 20.10
CA PRO A 778 25.08 -34.57 18.94
C PRO A 778 25.67 -33.36 18.19
N LEU A 779 24.93 -32.25 18.14
CA LEU A 779 25.39 -31.01 17.51
C LEU A 779 26.57 -30.40 18.29
N TRP A 780 26.61 -30.60 19.60
CA TRP A 780 27.72 -30.18 20.46
C TRP A 780 29.02 -30.95 20.14
N GLU A 781 28.93 -32.27 19.93
CA GLU A 781 30.09 -33.05 19.46
C GLU A 781 30.61 -32.57 18.10
N PHE A 782 29.71 -32.18 17.19
CA PHE A 782 30.08 -31.62 15.88
C PHE A 782 30.76 -30.24 16.02
N VAL A 783 30.23 -29.34 16.86
CA VAL A 783 30.83 -28.01 17.09
C VAL A 783 32.23 -28.14 17.69
N ASN A 784 32.41 -28.93 18.76
CA ASN A 784 33.73 -29.14 19.37
C ASN A 784 34.74 -29.74 18.39
N TRP A 785 34.30 -30.67 17.52
CA TRP A 785 35.13 -31.22 16.47
C TRP A 785 35.54 -30.16 15.43
N ALA A 786 34.61 -29.31 14.99
CA ALA A 786 34.88 -28.25 14.03
C ALA A 786 35.75 -27.12 14.60
N GLU A 787 35.57 -26.77 15.88
CA GLU A 787 36.44 -25.85 16.62
C GLU A 787 37.86 -26.42 16.79
N SER A 788 38.01 -27.73 17.03
CA SER A 788 39.33 -28.38 17.09
C SER A 788 40.11 -28.36 15.76
N LEU A 789 39.42 -28.06 14.65
CA LEU A 789 39.97 -27.86 13.31
C LEU A 789 39.95 -26.37 12.88
N ALA A 790 39.58 -25.44 13.78
CA ALA A 790 39.48 -24.00 13.55
C ALA A 790 38.58 -23.60 12.35
N LEU A 791 37.50 -24.35 12.10
CA LEU A 791 36.64 -24.18 10.91
C LEU A 791 35.67 -22.99 10.97
N PHE A 792 35.46 -22.39 12.14
CA PHE A 792 34.54 -21.26 12.34
C PHE A 792 35.28 -19.97 12.70
N GLN A 793 34.87 -18.84 12.12
CA GLN A 793 35.48 -17.53 12.36
C GLN A 793 34.55 -16.68 13.25
N GLU A 794 34.89 -16.61 14.54
CA GLU A 794 34.37 -15.72 15.60
C GLU A 794 32.85 -15.73 15.92
N GLU A 795 31.97 -16.15 15.01
CA GLU A 795 30.54 -16.33 15.27
C GLU A 795 30.12 -17.82 15.31
N SER A 796 29.76 -18.28 16.51
CA SER A 796 29.20 -19.61 16.79
C SER A 796 27.85 -19.85 16.10
N LEU A 797 27.62 -21.05 15.56
CA LEU A 797 26.38 -21.44 14.90
C LEU A 797 25.12 -21.18 15.78
N PRO A 798 24.12 -20.42 15.30
CA PRO A 798 22.91 -20.12 16.05
C PRO A 798 21.86 -21.24 15.94
N CYS A 799 21.42 -21.73 17.10
CA CYS A 799 20.36 -22.74 17.22
C CYS A 799 19.03 -22.31 16.56
N GLN A 800 18.34 -23.25 15.90
CA GLN A 800 17.01 -23.01 15.31
C GLN A 800 15.88 -23.80 15.96
N ARG A 801 16.16 -24.97 16.52
CA ARG A 801 15.19 -25.82 17.26
C ARG A 801 15.79 -26.31 18.58
N PRO A 802 14.98 -26.55 19.62
CA PRO A 802 13.56 -26.17 19.77
C PRO A 802 13.36 -24.65 19.80
N LYS A 803 12.10 -24.18 19.71
CA LYS A 803 11.77 -22.74 19.63
C LYS A 803 12.34 -21.91 20.78
N SER A 804 12.47 -22.50 21.97
CA SER A 804 13.04 -21.88 23.18
C SER A 804 14.53 -21.53 23.05
N LEU A 805 15.29 -22.31 22.27
CA LEU A 805 16.71 -22.11 22.03
C LEU A 805 16.99 -21.35 20.72
N ARG A 806 15.98 -20.75 20.08
CA ARG A 806 16.18 -20.06 18.80
C ARG A 806 17.08 -18.83 18.98
N ARG A 807 18.22 -18.81 18.29
CA ARG A 807 19.36 -17.86 18.42
C ARG A 807 20.30 -18.07 19.63
N SER A 808 20.19 -19.15 20.41
CA SER A 808 21.27 -19.48 21.36
C SER A 808 22.52 -19.93 20.62
N ARG A 809 23.70 -19.69 21.22
CA ARG A 809 25.00 -20.11 20.67
C ARG A 809 25.26 -21.59 20.97
N ALA A 810 25.47 -22.41 19.94
CA ALA A 810 26.13 -23.71 20.14
C ALA A 810 27.64 -23.47 20.36
N GLY A 811 28.21 -23.99 21.45
CA GLY A 811 29.63 -23.79 21.83
C GLY A 811 29.90 -23.03 23.15
N SER A 812 28.89 -22.67 23.96
CA SER A 812 29.11 -21.99 25.25
C SER A 812 29.67 -22.94 26.34
N ALA A 813 30.96 -22.82 26.64
CA ALA A 813 31.81 -23.81 27.34
C ALA A 813 31.43 -24.22 28.80
N GLU A 814 30.29 -23.76 29.33
CA GLU A 814 29.78 -24.11 30.66
C GLU A 814 28.54 -25.03 30.60
N MET A 815 28.06 -25.40 29.40
CA MET A 815 26.78 -26.10 29.23
C MET A 815 26.94 -27.63 29.14
N ILE A 816 26.76 -28.32 30.27
CA ILE A 816 26.63 -29.78 30.35
C ILE A 816 25.29 -30.21 29.73
N CYS A 817 25.30 -31.21 28.83
CA CYS A 817 24.08 -31.74 28.24
C CYS A 817 23.50 -32.82 29.17
N GLY A 818 22.60 -32.42 30.08
CA GLY A 818 22.02 -33.30 31.10
C GLY A 818 21.30 -34.54 30.51
N PRO A 819 21.16 -35.63 31.30
CA PRO A 819 20.66 -36.90 30.78
C PRO A 819 19.15 -36.89 30.59
N GLU A 820 18.71 -36.96 29.32
CA GLU A 820 17.32 -37.24 28.98
C GLU A 820 17.12 -38.74 28.78
N VAL A 821 16.05 -39.30 29.37
CA VAL A 821 15.69 -40.72 29.25
C VAL A 821 14.26 -40.83 28.70
N VAL A 822 14.13 -41.31 27.47
CA VAL A 822 12.86 -41.43 26.74
C VAL A 822 12.55 -42.92 26.51
N ALA A 823 11.28 -43.30 26.47
CA ALA A 823 10.91 -44.65 26.03
C ALA A 823 11.10 -44.78 24.51
N SER A 824 11.73 -45.86 24.04
CA SER A 824 11.94 -46.09 22.60
C SER A 824 10.65 -46.39 21.82
N GLN A 825 9.52 -46.56 22.51
CA GLN A 825 8.19 -46.79 21.96
C GLN A 825 7.17 -46.00 22.78
N HIS A 826 6.11 -45.48 22.16
CA HIS A 826 5.09 -44.63 22.83
C HIS A 826 4.06 -45.46 23.63
N VAL A 827 4.53 -46.23 24.62
CA VAL A 827 3.68 -47.06 25.50
C VAL A 827 4.22 -47.01 26.94
N ASP A 828 3.53 -46.27 27.81
CA ASP A 828 3.88 -46.15 29.24
C ASP A 828 3.32 -47.31 30.09
N GLN A 829 2.31 -48.03 29.59
CA GLN A 829 1.66 -49.17 30.23
C GLN A 829 1.57 -50.35 29.26
N THR A 830 2.22 -51.47 29.60
CA THR A 830 2.27 -52.67 28.75
C THR A 830 1.51 -53.82 29.42
N TYR A 831 0.58 -54.42 28.68
CA TYR A 831 -0.14 -55.61 29.11
C TYR A 831 0.49 -56.86 28.50
N LEU A 832 0.95 -57.80 29.34
CA LEU A 832 1.66 -59.01 28.91
C LEU A 832 0.87 -60.29 29.23
N SER A 833 0.99 -61.27 28.33
CA SER A 833 0.50 -62.65 28.52
C SER A 833 1.60 -63.51 29.13
N LEU A 834 1.23 -64.43 30.01
CA LEU A 834 2.20 -65.32 30.67
C LEU A 834 2.82 -66.30 29.65
N GLY A 835 4.15 -66.41 29.67
CA GLY A 835 4.93 -67.31 28.82
C GLY A 835 5.39 -66.73 27.47
N GLU A 836 4.92 -65.54 27.07
CA GLU A 836 5.44 -64.86 25.87
C GLU A 836 6.74 -64.08 26.19
N PRO A 837 7.68 -63.94 25.24
CA PRO A 837 8.87 -63.09 25.41
C PRO A 837 8.51 -61.61 25.27
N HIS A 838 9.20 -60.73 26.00
CA HIS A 838 9.00 -59.28 25.92
C HIS A 838 10.32 -58.50 25.92
N ARG A 839 10.35 -57.36 25.21
CA ARG A 839 11.51 -56.46 25.08
C ARG A 839 11.05 -55.01 25.31
N MET A 840 11.56 -54.38 26.35
CA MET A 840 11.34 -52.96 26.66
C MET A 840 12.65 -52.17 26.50
N CYS A 841 12.58 -50.93 26.02
CA CYS A 841 13.77 -50.15 25.66
C CYS A 841 13.65 -48.66 25.99
N CYS A 842 14.75 -48.09 26.48
CA CYS A 842 14.95 -46.66 26.67
C CYS A 842 15.99 -46.10 25.70
N LEU A 843 15.80 -44.86 25.30
CA LEU A 843 16.75 -44.02 24.58
C LEU A 843 17.31 -43.00 25.57
N VAL A 844 18.63 -42.91 25.67
CA VAL A 844 19.34 -41.99 26.56
C VAL A 844 20.20 -41.03 25.74
N SER A 845 20.14 -39.74 26.06
CA SER A 845 21.00 -38.70 25.49
C SER A 845 21.57 -37.80 26.58
N SER A 846 22.90 -37.69 26.63
CA SER A 846 23.63 -36.75 27.50
C SER A 846 25.03 -36.47 26.92
N TYR A 847 25.72 -35.46 27.46
CA TYR A 847 27.13 -35.21 27.22
C TYR A 847 27.79 -34.54 28.46
N PRO A 848 28.85 -35.13 29.06
CA PRO A 848 29.48 -36.41 28.70
C PRO A 848 28.56 -37.64 28.89
N GLN A 849 29.05 -38.85 28.55
CA GLN A 849 28.25 -40.08 28.61
C GLN A 849 27.78 -40.38 30.04
N PRO A 850 26.53 -40.87 30.23
CA PRO A 850 25.96 -41.05 31.57
C PRO A 850 26.18 -42.48 32.08
N THR A 851 26.08 -42.66 33.39
CA THR A 851 25.95 -44.00 33.99
C THR A 851 24.50 -44.46 33.84
N ILE A 852 24.26 -45.63 33.26
CA ILE A 852 22.92 -46.15 32.93
C ILE A 852 22.67 -47.47 33.64
N TRP A 853 21.51 -47.64 34.29
CA TRP A 853 21.13 -48.87 34.98
C TRP A 853 19.60 -49.05 35.06
N TRP A 854 19.14 -50.24 35.45
CA TRP A 854 17.71 -50.58 35.54
C TRP A 854 17.30 -51.00 36.96
N HIS A 855 16.07 -50.63 37.37
CA HIS A 855 15.39 -51.16 38.56
C HIS A 855 14.12 -51.92 38.18
N HIS A 856 13.80 -52.97 38.94
CA HIS A 856 12.47 -53.61 38.99
C HIS A 856 11.99 -53.61 40.45
N GLU A 857 10.76 -53.15 40.70
CA GLU A 857 10.18 -52.99 42.06
C GLU A 857 11.14 -52.33 43.08
N GLY A 858 11.92 -51.34 42.60
CA GLY A 858 12.86 -50.57 43.42
C GLY A 858 14.23 -51.22 43.66
N ARG A 859 14.54 -52.38 43.04
CA ARG A 859 15.85 -53.06 43.16
C ARG A 859 16.59 -53.08 41.83
N ASN A 860 17.90 -52.83 41.85
CA ASN A 860 18.78 -52.91 40.68
C ASN A 860 18.86 -54.34 40.13
N PHE A 861 18.97 -54.48 38.80
CA PHE A 861 19.26 -55.76 38.16
C PHE A 861 20.05 -55.59 36.85
N ASP A 862 20.88 -56.59 36.54
CA ASP A 862 21.78 -56.61 35.37
C ASP A 862 21.49 -57.79 34.40
N TRP A 863 20.40 -58.53 34.62
CA TRP A 863 20.01 -59.65 33.76
C TRP A 863 19.19 -59.15 32.56
N GLY A 864 19.40 -59.76 31.39
CA GLY A 864 18.66 -59.43 30.16
C GLY A 864 18.92 -58.03 29.59
N THR A 865 19.86 -57.25 30.15
CA THR A 865 20.16 -55.89 29.71
C THR A 865 21.12 -55.85 28.52
N ALA A 866 20.74 -55.15 27.45
CA ALA A 866 21.58 -54.83 26.29
C ALA A 866 21.74 -53.31 26.12
N GLN A 867 22.84 -52.88 25.48
CA GLN A 867 23.10 -51.47 25.15
C GLN A 867 23.65 -51.31 23.72
N ARG A 868 23.27 -50.25 23.02
CA ARG A 868 23.66 -49.95 21.63
C ARG A 868 23.67 -48.45 21.36
N HIS A 869 24.71 -47.95 20.68
CA HIS A 869 24.72 -46.58 20.15
C HIS A 869 24.00 -46.49 18.80
N LEU A 870 23.21 -45.42 18.60
CA LEU A 870 22.52 -45.10 17.36
C LEU A 870 23.32 -44.05 16.54
N PRO A 871 23.89 -44.40 15.37
CA PRO A 871 24.77 -43.50 14.63
C PRO A 871 24.10 -42.22 14.11
N ASP A 872 22.81 -42.30 13.76
CA ASP A 872 22.08 -41.22 13.10
C ASP A 872 21.54 -40.15 14.08
N THR A 873 21.41 -40.50 15.37
CA THR A 873 20.86 -39.62 16.43
C THR A 873 21.80 -39.39 17.61
N GLY A 874 22.92 -40.11 17.70
CA GLY A 874 23.87 -40.02 18.81
C GLY A 874 23.37 -40.56 20.16
N GLN A 875 22.16 -41.14 20.21
CA GLN A 875 21.55 -41.68 21.42
C GLN A 875 22.07 -43.08 21.78
N ILE A 876 21.92 -43.45 23.04
CA ILE A 876 22.19 -44.79 23.56
C ILE A 876 20.84 -45.51 23.75
N GLU A 877 20.57 -46.55 22.96
CA GLU A 877 19.47 -47.49 23.23
C GLU A 877 19.92 -48.47 24.31
N THR A 878 19.16 -48.61 25.40
CA THR A 878 19.29 -49.69 26.37
C THR A 878 17.97 -50.46 26.45
N CYS A 879 18.04 -51.79 26.50
CA CYS A 879 16.86 -52.65 26.51
C CYS A 879 16.96 -53.76 27.55
N VAL A 880 15.81 -54.18 28.08
CA VAL A 880 15.64 -55.38 28.91
C VAL A 880 14.84 -56.41 28.10
N GLU A 881 15.37 -57.63 28.00
CA GLU A 881 14.76 -58.76 27.31
C GLU A 881 14.35 -59.87 28.30
N ILE A 882 13.03 -60.08 28.44
CA ILE A 882 12.40 -61.10 29.28
C ILE A 882 12.08 -62.29 28.36
N ALA A 883 12.73 -63.44 28.58
CA ALA A 883 12.64 -64.59 27.67
C ALA A 883 11.28 -65.33 27.70
N ALA A 884 10.58 -65.31 28.84
CA ALA A 884 9.22 -65.81 29.00
C ALA A 884 8.60 -65.17 30.25
N VAL A 885 7.56 -64.35 30.09
CA VAL A 885 6.98 -63.55 31.18
C VAL A 885 6.30 -64.44 32.24
N SER A 886 6.74 -64.32 33.49
CA SER A 886 6.13 -64.95 34.66
C SER A 886 5.21 -63.99 35.43
N VAL A 887 4.71 -64.42 36.61
CA VAL A 887 3.96 -63.55 37.52
C VAL A 887 4.88 -62.61 38.29
N ASP A 888 6.13 -63.02 38.52
CA ASP A 888 7.13 -62.24 39.27
C ASP A 888 7.76 -61.13 38.40
N ASP A 889 7.66 -61.23 37.07
CA ASP A 889 8.09 -60.20 36.11
C ASP A 889 7.09 -59.04 35.96
N LEU A 890 5.95 -59.08 36.66
CA LEU A 890 4.97 -57.99 36.69
C LEU A 890 5.45 -56.85 37.60
N GLY A 891 4.90 -55.64 37.41
CA GLY A 891 5.20 -54.48 38.26
C GLY A 891 5.90 -53.34 37.51
N ILE A 892 6.71 -52.57 38.24
CA ILE A 892 7.30 -51.32 37.80
C ILE A 892 8.77 -51.52 37.45
N TYR A 893 9.11 -51.27 36.18
CA TYR A 893 10.48 -51.17 35.69
C TYR A 893 10.87 -49.70 35.53
N ARG A 894 12.10 -49.33 35.89
CA ARG A 894 12.65 -47.98 35.69
C ARG A 894 14.05 -48.05 35.09
N CYS A 895 14.26 -47.40 33.95
CA CYS A 895 15.59 -47.12 33.44
C CYS A 895 16.06 -45.78 34.01
N PHE A 896 17.29 -45.74 34.54
CA PHE A 896 17.94 -44.56 35.07
C PHE A 896 19.15 -44.17 34.21
N ALA A 897 19.42 -42.86 34.14
CA ALA A 897 20.66 -42.31 33.64
C ALA A 897 21.14 -41.19 34.58
N GLN A 898 22.43 -41.22 34.95
CA GLN A 898 23.06 -40.22 35.81
C GLN A 898 24.23 -39.53 35.12
N LEU A 899 24.30 -38.21 35.28
CA LEU A 899 25.44 -37.38 34.94
C LEU A 899 25.71 -36.42 36.09
N GLU A 900 26.86 -36.55 36.76
CA GLU A 900 27.16 -35.81 38.00
C GLU A 900 26.02 -35.98 39.03
N ASP A 901 25.47 -34.89 39.57
CA ASP A 901 24.35 -34.93 40.53
C ASP A 901 22.96 -35.09 39.85
N LEU A 902 22.87 -35.02 38.52
CA LEU A 902 21.63 -35.12 37.77
C LEU A 902 21.29 -36.59 37.46
N VAL A 903 20.28 -37.12 38.16
CA VAL A 903 19.67 -38.44 37.91
C VAL A 903 18.30 -38.25 37.27
N VAL A 904 18.08 -38.87 36.10
CA VAL A 904 16.81 -38.87 35.37
C VAL A 904 16.38 -40.31 35.07
N SER A 905 15.08 -40.57 35.07
CA SER A 905 14.55 -41.93 34.87
C SER A 905 13.26 -41.97 34.08
N LYS A 906 13.07 -43.04 33.30
CA LYS A 906 11.80 -43.37 32.65
C LYS A 906 11.22 -44.65 33.27
N GLU A 907 9.93 -44.60 33.59
CA GLU A 907 9.16 -45.70 34.16
C GLU A 907 8.33 -46.42 33.09
N PHE A 908 8.20 -47.74 33.24
CA PHE A 908 7.33 -48.62 32.47
C PHE A 908 6.49 -49.46 33.44
N GLN A 909 5.17 -49.47 33.26
CA GLN A 909 4.29 -50.28 34.10
C GLN A 909 3.86 -51.56 33.36
N VAL A 910 4.25 -52.71 33.89
CA VAL A 910 3.94 -54.04 33.33
C VAL A 910 2.78 -54.67 34.10
N GLN A 911 1.68 -54.95 33.40
CA GLN A 911 0.47 -55.56 33.96
C GLN A 911 0.07 -56.83 33.22
N ARG A 912 -0.66 -57.73 33.88
CA ARG A 912 -1.19 -58.96 33.25
C ARG A 912 -2.40 -58.65 32.37
N THR A 913 -2.46 -59.24 31.16
CA THR A 913 -3.68 -59.26 30.34
C THR A 913 -4.85 -59.95 31.06
N ARG A 914 -6.01 -59.30 31.11
CA ARG A 914 -7.25 -59.92 31.61
C ARG A 914 -7.94 -60.67 30.48
N GLU A 915 -7.96 -61.99 30.57
CA GLU A 915 -8.80 -62.84 29.72
C GLU A 915 -10.30 -62.54 29.95
N PRO A 916 -11.12 -62.36 28.90
CA PRO A 916 -12.56 -62.18 29.05
C PRO A 916 -13.26 -63.52 29.36
N LEU A 917 -14.18 -63.51 30.32
CA LEU A 917 -14.99 -64.67 30.70
C LEU A 917 -15.93 -65.11 29.55
N VAL A 918 -15.52 -66.11 28.78
CA VAL A 918 -16.38 -66.75 27.78
C VAL A 918 -17.32 -67.74 28.47
N LEU A 919 -18.58 -67.35 28.64
CA LEU A 919 -19.67 -68.22 29.08
C LEU A 919 -19.93 -69.33 28.04
N SER A 920 -19.58 -70.57 28.37
CA SER A 920 -19.68 -71.73 27.48
C SER A 920 -21.12 -72.23 27.34
N SER A 921 -21.86 -71.73 26.34
CA SER A 921 -23.17 -72.30 25.93
C SER A 921 -23.00 -73.45 24.92
N PRO A 922 -23.75 -74.57 25.03
CA PRO A 922 -23.63 -75.70 24.08
C PRO A 922 -23.98 -75.37 22.62
N PRO A 923 -23.50 -76.17 21.62
CA PRO A 923 -23.40 -75.73 20.22
C PRO A 923 -24.69 -75.38 19.47
N ASN A 924 -25.86 -75.73 19.98
CA ASN A 924 -27.11 -75.72 19.20
C ASN A 924 -27.92 -74.42 19.32
N ILE A 925 -27.61 -73.53 20.27
CA ILE A 925 -28.37 -72.27 20.45
C ILE A 925 -28.17 -71.32 19.25
N ILE A 926 -26.96 -71.24 18.69
CA ILE A 926 -26.68 -70.41 17.51
C ILE A 926 -27.51 -70.88 16.30
N PHE A 927 -27.66 -72.20 16.11
CA PHE A 927 -28.55 -72.77 15.10
C PHE A 927 -30.01 -72.35 15.33
N TYR A 928 -30.55 -72.51 16.54
CA TYR A 928 -31.93 -72.11 16.82
C TYR A 928 -32.17 -70.59 16.68
N CYS A 929 -31.21 -69.74 17.06
CA CYS A 929 -31.30 -68.29 16.86
C CYS A 929 -31.24 -67.90 15.37
N GLN A 930 -30.32 -68.49 14.60
CA GLN A 930 -30.25 -68.21 13.15
C GLN A 930 -31.47 -68.76 12.39
N PHE A 931 -31.98 -69.95 12.78
CA PHE A 931 -33.16 -70.53 12.15
C PHE A 931 -34.44 -69.78 12.50
N SER A 932 -34.59 -69.27 13.74
CA SER A 932 -35.74 -68.45 14.14
C SER A 932 -35.71 -67.05 13.54
N ILE A 933 -34.55 -66.39 13.46
CA ILE A 933 -34.38 -65.12 12.73
C ILE A 933 -34.65 -65.32 11.23
N GLY A 934 -34.16 -66.42 10.64
CA GLY A 934 -34.44 -66.81 9.26
C GLY A 934 -35.93 -67.04 9.00
N LEU A 935 -36.63 -67.74 9.89
CA LEU A 935 -38.09 -67.93 9.83
C LEU A 935 -38.86 -66.62 9.98
N PHE A 936 -38.42 -65.71 10.85
CA PHE A 936 -39.05 -64.40 11.01
C PHE A 936 -38.92 -63.55 9.74
N ILE A 937 -37.71 -63.49 9.16
CA ILE A 937 -37.47 -62.79 7.89
C ILE A 937 -38.25 -63.43 6.75
N PHE A 938 -38.29 -64.77 6.66
CA PHE A 938 -39.04 -65.47 5.62
C PHE A 938 -40.55 -65.25 5.75
N ALA A 939 -41.11 -65.30 6.97
CA ALA A 939 -42.51 -65.00 7.24
C ALA A 939 -42.87 -63.54 6.88
N PHE A 940 -41.99 -62.58 7.22
CA PHE A 940 -42.18 -61.16 6.89
C PHE A 940 -42.15 -60.92 5.37
N CYS A 941 -41.20 -61.54 4.66
CA CYS A 941 -41.13 -61.53 3.19
C CYS A 941 -42.35 -62.20 2.54
N CYS A 942 -42.84 -63.32 3.08
CA CYS A 942 -44.06 -63.96 2.57
C CYS A 942 -45.29 -63.06 2.77
N ALA A 943 -45.43 -62.39 3.91
CA ALA A 943 -46.53 -61.46 4.16
C ALA A 943 -46.52 -60.29 3.16
N THR A 944 -45.36 -59.66 2.90
CA THR A 944 -45.25 -58.58 1.91
C THR A 944 -45.45 -59.07 0.47
N CYS A 945 -44.96 -60.26 0.11
CA CYS A 945 -45.19 -60.86 -1.21
C CYS A 945 -46.65 -61.26 -1.47
N CYS A 946 -47.43 -61.58 -0.43
CA CYS A 946 -48.88 -61.79 -0.58
C CYS A 946 -49.64 -60.48 -0.85
N ILE A 947 -49.23 -59.37 -0.23
CA ILE A 947 -49.86 -58.05 -0.41
C ILE A 947 -49.55 -57.46 -1.78
N LEU A 948 -48.31 -57.59 -2.28
CA LEU A 948 -47.86 -56.98 -3.53
C LEU A 948 -48.22 -57.77 -4.81
N ARG A 949 -49.04 -58.83 -4.74
CA ARG A 949 -49.41 -59.66 -5.90
C ARG A 949 -50.74 -59.28 -6.60
N ARG A 950 -51.03 -57.97 -6.72
CA ARG A 950 -52.03 -57.42 -7.64
C ARG A 950 -51.49 -56.20 -8.41
N GLY A 951 -51.40 -56.29 -9.75
CA GLY A 951 -51.41 -55.10 -10.63
C GLY A 951 -50.09 -54.62 -11.26
N ARG A 952 -49.56 -55.39 -12.23
CA ARG A 952 -48.68 -54.92 -13.34
C ARG A 952 -49.37 -53.85 -14.24
N PRO A 953 -48.69 -53.14 -15.19
CA PRO A 953 -47.25 -52.91 -15.47
C PRO A 953 -46.97 -51.36 -15.61
N SER A 954 -46.15 -50.71 -16.48
CA SER A 954 -45.23 -51.07 -17.60
C SER A 954 -44.26 -49.92 -18.02
N LYS A 955 -43.01 -50.30 -18.36
CA LYS A 955 -42.10 -49.80 -19.44
C LYS A 955 -41.40 -48.40 -19.39
N THR A 956 -40.07 -48.50 -19.55
CA THR A 956 -39.08 -47.67 -20.31
C THR A 956 -38.58 -46.29 -19.81
N GLY A 957 -37.28 -46.22 -19.44
CA GLY A 957 -36.47 -45.00 -19.18
C GLY A 957 -35.32 -45.20 -18.14
N PRO A 958 -34.07 -44.69 -18.30
CA PRO A 958 -32.92 -44.86 -17.36
C PRO A 958 -32.25 -43.49 -16.96
N GLN A 959 -31.03 -43.27 -16.36
CA GLN A 959 -29.86 -44.12 -15.98
C GLN A 959 -28.81 -43.39 -15.03
N LYS A 960 -28.06 -44.11 -14.17
CA LYS A 960 -26.75 -43.81 -13.48
C LYS A 960 -26.45 -42.63 -12.50
N ASP A 961 -25.56 -42.98 -11.56
CA ASP A 961 -25.09 -42.36 -10.31
C ASP A 961 -23.66 -41.76 -10.35
N HIS A 962 -23.22 -41.14 -9.23
CA HIS A 962 -21.89 -41.37 -8.61
C HIS A 962 -21.83 -41.02 -7.10
N GLN A 963 -20.89 -41.62 -6.35
CA GLN A 963 -20.56 -41.26 -4.97
C GLN A 963 -19.03 -41.29 -4.70
N LEU A 964 -18.61 -41.33 -3.43
CA LEU A 964 -17.33 -40.86 -2.89
C LEU A 964 -16.09 -41.77 -3.03
N GLN A 965 -14.93 -41.12 -2.82
CA GLN A 965 -13.63 -41.62 -2.31
C GLN A 965 -12.55 -42.23 -3.22
N THR A 966 -11.31 -41.99 -2.78
CA THR A 966 -10.02 -42.40 -3.36
C THR A 966 -9.48 -43.68 -2.73
N LYS A 967 -8.98 -44.62 -3.55
CA LYS A 967 -7.84 -45.47 -3.16
C LYS A 967 -7.01 -45.89 -4.38
N VAL A 968 -5.90 -46.57 -4.12
CA VAL A 968 -4.73 -46.63 -5.00
C VAL A 968 -4.53 -48.04 -5.61
N VAL A 969 -4.41 -48.07 -6.95
CA VAL A 969 -3.63 -49.01 -7.80
C VAL A 969 -4.22 -50.35 -8.34
N HIS A 970 -3.80 -50.63 -9.59
CA HIS A 970 -3.78 -51.86 -10.43
C HIS A 970 -5.00 -52.34 -11.27
N VAL A 971 -4.85 -52.14 -12.59
CA VAL A 971 -5.12 -53.06 -13.75
C VAL A 971 -6.56 -53.54 -14.06
N LEU A 972 -7.17 -52.89 -15.08
CA LEU A 972 -7.87 -53.41 -16.30
C LEU A 972 -8.67 -54.74 -16.28
N PRO A 973 -9.70 -54.93 -17.15
CA PRO A 973 -10.70 -53.99 -17.75
C PRO A 973 -12.14 -54.65 -17.83
N PRO A 974 -13.16 -54.22 -18.65
CA PRO A 974 -13.65 -52.90 -19.11
C PRO A 974 -15.22 -52.65 -19.00
N LYS A 975 -15.69 -51.44 -19.43
CA LYS A 975 -16.99 -51.04 -20.10
C LYS A 975 -18.23 -50.43 -19.34
N GLU A 976 -18.53 -49.16 -19.72
CA GLU A 976 -19.82 -48.53 -20.20
C GLU A 976 -20.89 -47.80 -19.29
N ASP A 977 -20.95 -46.45 -19.42
CA ASP A 977 -22.04 -45.48 -19.78
C ASP A 977 -23.13 -44.84 -18.83
N SER A 978 -23.19 -43.48 -18.85
CA SER A 978 -24.11 -42.36 -18.36
C SER A 978 -25.56 -42.59 -17.81
N SER A 979 -26.36 -41.63 -17.25
CA SER A 979 -26.20 -40.43 -16.35
C SER A 979 -27.58 -39.70 -16.02
N ASP A 980 -27.66 -38.93 -14.91
CA ASP A 980 -28.68 -37.86 -14.54
C ASP A 980 -30.08 -38.28 -13.94
N SER A 981 -30.91 -37.51 -13.16
CA SER A 981 -30.90 -36.26 -12.29
C SER A 981 -32.35 -36.05 -11.67
N VAL A 982 -32.87 -35.12 -10.80
CA VAL A 982 -32.47 -34.05 -9.82
C VAL A 982 -33.73 -33.44 -9.05
N THR A 983 -33.60 -32.70 -7.90
CA THR A 983 -34.60 -31.80 -7.16
C THR A 983 -35.85 -32.38 -6.41
N PRO A 984 -36.58 -31.65 -5.48
CA PRO A 984 -36.20 -30.60 -4.48
C PRO A 984 -36.94 -30.56 -3.07
N SER A 985 -36.39 -29.75 -2.12
CA SER A 985 -37.07 -28.80 -1.16
C SER A 985 -37.61 -29.16 0.27
N TYR A 986 -37.54 -28.12 1.14
CA TYR A 986 -38.24 -27.79 2.42
C TYR A 986 -37.99 -28.54 3.76
N GLY A 987 -37.88 -27.79 4.88
CA GLY A 987 -38.18 -28.26 6.26
C GLY A 987 -37.36 -27.67 7.44
N SER A 988 -37.97 -26.78 8.23
CA SER A 988 -37.58 -26.21 9.56
C SER A 988 -37.93 -27.17 10.75
N GLN A 989 -37.66 -27.00 12.06
CA GLN A 989 -36.98 -26.00 12.95
C GLN A 989 -36.77 -26.58 14.41
N ASP A 990 -36.06 -25.86 15.32
CA ASP A 990 -36.20 -25.81 16.82
C ASP A 990 -35.93 -27.09 17.69
N GLN A 991 -35.64 -27.10 19.03
CA GLN A 991 -35.12 -26.18 20.09
C GLN A 991 -34.71 -26.96 21.40
N TYR A 992 -34.20 -26.26 22.46
CA TYR A 992 -34.12 -26.61 23.93
C TYR A 992 -32.80 -27.10 24.62
N HIS A 993 -32.79 -27.15 25.97
CA HIS A 993 -31.68 -26.78 26.91
C HIS A 993 -31.34 -27.76 28.08
N HIS A 994 -30.07 -27.75 28.55
CA HIS A 994 -29.52 -27.97 29.95
C HIS A 994 -29.87 -29.28 30.75
N PRO A 995 -29.32 -29.55 31.98
CA PRO A 995 -28.18 -29.01 32.80
C PRO A 995 -27.10 -30.11 33.11
N GLY A 996 -26.11 -30.02 34.04
CA GLY A 996 -25.48 -28.92 34.80
C GLY A 996 -25.00 -29.27 36.26
N CYS A 997 -23.69 -29.04 36.57
CA CYS A 997 -23.04 -28.96 37.92
C CYS A 997 -22.91 -30.24 38.78
N CYS A 998 -22.11 -30.32 39.87
CA CYS A 998 -21.11 -29.43 40.53
C CYS A 998 -19.87 -30.30 40.95
N ALA A 999 -18.95 -30.13 41.92
CA ALA A 999 -18.48 -29.22 43.02
C ALA A 999 -17.06 -29.80 43.45
N GLU A 1000 -16.18 -29.40 44.39
CA GLU A 1000 -15.75 -28.28 45.28
C GLU A 1000 -14.45 -28.82 46.01
N ASN A 1001 -13.57 -28.20 46.82
CA ASN A 1001 -13.13 -26.87 47.35
C ASN A 1001 -11.62 -27.08 47.76
N HIS A 1002 -10.74 -26.27 48.38
CA HIS A 1002 -10.58 -24.93 49.04
C HIS A 1002 -9.05 -24.56 48.91
N GLN A 1003 -8.45 -23.47 49.44
CA GLN A 1003 -8.69 -22.01 49.33
C GLN A 1003 -7.52 -21.22 50.03
N TYR A 1004 -7.32 -19.93 49.66
CA TYR A 1004 -6.50 -18.88 50.35
C TYR A 1004 -4.94 -18.90 50.26
N LEU A 1005 -4.21 -17.77 50.09
CA LEU A 1005 -4.55 -16.33 49.98
C LEU A 1005 -3.80 -15.58 48.82
N ILE A 1006 -4.54 -14.72 48.11
CA ILE A 1006 -4.22 -13.38 47.54
C ILE A 1006 -2.82 -13.10 46.93
N THR A 1007 -2.77 -12.85 45.61
CA THR A 1007 -2.57 -11.51 44.98
C THR A 1007 -3.11 -11.51 43.54
N GLN A 1008 -3.54 -10.34 43.03
CA GLN A 1008 -3.94 -10.16 41.62
C GLN A 1008 -2.78 -9.62 40.79
N GLU A 1009 -2.62 -10.12 39.57
CA GLU A 1009 -2.54 -9.36 38.30
C GLU A 1009 -2.00 -10.27 37.18
N ASP A 1010 -2.87 -10.84 36.35
CA ASP A 1010 -2.64 -10.96 34.90
C ASP A 1010 -3.89 -11.45 34.13
N CYS A 1011 -3.82 -11.43 32.79
CA CYS A 1011 -4.74 -12.05 31.82
C CYS A 1011 -6.19 -11.55 31.75
N TYR A 1012 -6.46 -10.52 30.92
CA TYR A 1012 -7.58 -10.53 29.96
C TYR A 1012 -7.46 -9.44 28.87
N ALA A 1013 -7.52 -9.84 27.60
CA ALA A 1013 -7.80 -8.99 26.43
C ALA A 1013 -8.03 -9.88 25.18
N PRO A 1014 -8.70 -9.41 24.10
CA PRO A 1014 -9.56 -8.22 23.95
C PRO A 1014 -11.00 -8.59 23.51
N ASP A 1015 -11.90 -7.61 23.33
CA ASP A 1015 -13.16 -7.82 22.58
C ASP A 1015 -13.75 -6.52 21.95
N TYR A 1016 -13.89 -6.53 20.61
CA TYR A 1016 -14.84 -5.76 19.77
C TYR A 1016 -14.83 -4.18 19.78
N PRO A 1017 -15.55 -3.46 18.86
CA PRO A 1017 -16.55 -3.90 17.85
C PRO A 1017 -16.44 -3.32 16.40
N PHE A 1018 -17.35 -3.80 15.52
CA PHE A 1018 -17.73 -3.36 14.14
C PHE A 1018 -16.62 -3.35 13.04
N MET A 1019 -16.77 -3.89 11.82
CA MET A 1019 -17.87 -4.10 10.83
C MET A 1019 -18.32 -2.87 10.02
N GLU A 1020 -18.11 -2.93 8.70
CA GLU A 1020 -18.63 -2.02 7.67
C GLU A 1020 -19.12 -2.82 6.44
N GLU A 1021 -20.02 -2.26 5.62
CA GLU A 1021 -20.87 -2.99 4.67
C GLU A 1021 -20.22 -3.39 3.32
N ARG A 1022 -20.79 -4.41 2.67
CA ARG A 1022 -20.72 -4.59 1.20
C ARG A 1022 -22.07 -4.26 0.57
N ARG A 1023 -22.10 -3.47 -0.51
CA ARG A 1023 -23.22 -3.48 -1.47
C ARG A 1023 -22.75 -3.52 -2.94
N TYR A 1024 -23.55 -4.26 -3.70
CA TYR A 1024 -23.50 -4.60 -5.11
C TYR A 1024 -23.16 -3.47 -6.11
N LEU A 1025 -22.50 -3.87 -7.20
CA LEU A 1025 -22.92 -3.55 -8.56
C LEU A 1025 -22.64 -4.75 -9.49
N THR A 1026 -23.45 -4.96 -10.53
CA THR A 1026 -23.44 -6.17 -11.39
C THR A 1026 -23.74 -5.88 -12.87
N SER A 1027 -23.57 -6.90 -13.71
CA SER A 1027 -23.65 -6.91 -15.19
C SER A 1027 -22.38 -6.38 -15.90
N LYS A 1028 -22.08 -6.77 -17.15
CA LYS A 1028 -22.95 -7.36 -18.19
C LYS A 1028 -22.26 -8.45 -19.05
N HIS A 1029 -23.04 -9.10 -19.90
CA HIS A 1029 -22.70 -10.31 -20.67
C HIS A 1029 -21.55 -10.17 -21.70
N LEU A 1030 -20.94 -11.31 -22.03
CA LEU A 1030 -20.29 -11.60 -23.32
C LEU A 1030 -21.09 -12.68 -24.08
N ASP A 1031 -20.93 -12.73 -25.41
CA ASP A 1031 -21.86 -13.38 -26.34
C ASP A 1031 -21.41 -14.77 -26.86
N ASP A 1032 -22.40 -15.63 -27.13
CA ASP A 1032 -22.25 -17.05 -27.49
C ASP A 1032 -21.74 -17.27 -28.94
N SER A 1033 -21.75 -16.24 -29.78
CA SER A 1033 -21.23 -16.33 -31.16
C SER A 1033 -19.71 -16.53 -31.22
N ALA A 1034 -18.98 -16.11 -30.18
CA ALA A 1034 -17.51 -16.16 -30.15
C ALA A 1034 -16.97 -17.60 -30.02
N GLN A 1035 -17.54 -18.43 -29.14
CA GLN A 1035 -17.03 -19.77 -28.86
C GLN A 1035 -17.14 -20.72 -30.07
N ARG A 1036 -18.19 -20.57 -30.89
CA ARG A 1036 -18.44 -21.43 -32.05
C ARG A 1036 -17.43 -21.28 -33.19
N ARG A 1037 -16.65 -20.19 -33.24
CA ARG A 1037 -15.62 -19.98 -34.28
C ARG A 1037 -14.29 -20.66 -33.95
N ILE A 1038 -14.03 -20.96 -32.67
CA ILE A 1038 -12.77 -21.56 -32.20
C ILE A 1038 -12.74 -23.09 -32.39
N SER A 1039 -13.89 -23.76 -32.25
CA SER A 1039 -13.99 -25.22 -32.42
C SER A 1039 -13.80 -25.69 -33.87
N GLN A 1040 -14.29 -24.93 -34.85
CA GLN A 1040 -14.24 -25.34 -36.27
C GLN A 1040 -12.82 -25.31 -36.88
N TRP A 1041 -11.88 -24.57 -36.31
CA TRP A 1041 -10.50 -24.51 -36.81
C TRP A 1041 -9.68 -25.78 -36.54
N ARG A 1042 -10.01 -26.53 -35.48
CA ARG A 1042 -9.23 -27.70 -35.03
C ARG A 1042 -9.41 -28.96 -35.90
N HIS A 1043 -10.45 -29.02 -36.74
CA HIS A 1043 -10.81 -30.26 -37.46
C HIS A 1043 -10.28 -30.38 -38.89
N ARG A 1044 -9.48 -29.43 -39.40
CA ARG A 1044 -9.00 -29.42 -40.81
C ARG A 1044 -7.51 -29.74 -41.04
N ILE A 1045 -6.70 -29.88 -40.00
CA ILE A 1045 -5.25 -30.19 -40.13
C ILE A 1045 -4.97 -31.60 -39.58
N ALA A 1046 -5.60 -32.61 -40.21
CA ALA A 1046 -5.50 -34.01 -39.82
C ALA A 1046 -5.52 -34.95 -41.04
N ALA A 1047 -4.82 -34.59 -42.12
CA ALA A 1047 -4.71 -35.42 -43.32
C ALA A 1047 -3.34 -35.26 -44.03
N MET A 1048 -2.82 -36.38 -44.55
CA MET A 1048 -1.74 -36.52 -45.55
C MET A 1048 -0.27 -36.38 -45.11
N ARG A 1049 0.29 -37.54 -44.71
CA ARG A 1049 1.61 -38.16 -44.99
C ARG A 1049 2.85 -37.29 -45.35
N ALA A 1050 3.96 -37.67 -44.70
CA ALA A 1050 5.38 -37.39 -45.02
C ALA A 1050 5.90 -38.30 -46.18
N PRO A 1051 7.21 -38.39 -46.55
CA PRO A 1051 8.41 -37.74 -45.97
C PRO A 1051 9.45 -37.20 -46.98
N LEU A 1052 10.54 -36.60 -46.47
CA LEU A 1052 11.94 -36.96 -46.80
C LEU A 1052 12.92 -36.22 -45.88
N ALA A 1053 14.13 -36.75 -45.72
CA ALA A 1053 15.21 -36.16 -44.92
C ALA A 1053 16.51 -36.14 -45.73
N GLN A 1054 17.40 -35.19 -45.44
CA GLN A 1054 18.70 -35.06 -46.10
C GLN A 1054 19.79 -34.80 -45.06
N PHE A 1055 20.98 -35.36 -45.28
CA PHE A 1055 22.08 -35.40 -44.31
C PHE A 1055 23.24 -34.55 -44.85
N ASP A 1056 23.54 -33.44 -44.19
CA ASP A 1056 24.76 -32.66 -44.44
C ASP A 1056 25.97 -33.32 -43.76
N LYS A 1057 27.08 -33.43 -44.47
CA LYS A 1057 28.31 -34.08 -44.01
C LYS A 1057 29.41 -33.12 -43.57
N GLU A 1058 29.28 -31.82 -43.80
CA GLU A 1058 30.34 -30.84 -43.47
C GLU A 1058 30.16 -30.23 -42.07
N THR A 1059 28.93 -30.14 -41.56
CA THR A 1059 28.62 -29.47 -40.28
C THR A 1059 28.50 -30.40 -39.07
N ASN A 1060 28.25 -31.70 -39.28
CA ASN A 1060 28.22 -32.76 -38.25
C ASN A 1060 27.23 -32.53 -37.07
N ILE A 1061 26.17 -31.75 -37.29
CA ILE A 1061 25.09 -31.51 -36.31
C ILE A 1061 23.83 -32.28 -36.72
N MET A 1062 23.28 -33.10 -35.80
CA MET A 1062 22.00 -33.79 -35.99
C MET A 1062 20.89 -33.07 -35.22
N GLY A 1063 20.11 -32.23 -35.91
CA GLY A 1063 18.93 -31.58 -35.35
C GLY A 1063 17.65 -32.39 -35.59
N ILE A 1064 17.06 -32.95 -34.54
CA ILE A 1064 15.70 -33.52 -34.57
C ILE A 1064 14.78 -32.62 -33.74
N VAL A 1065 13.84 -31.95 -34.43
CA VAL A 1065 12.71 -31.28 -33.78
C VAL A 1065 11.70 -32.36 -33.37
N HIS A 1066 11.43 -32.47 -32.07
CA HIS A 1066 10.25 -33.17 -31.58
C HIS A 1066 9.52 -32.32 -30.55
N THR A 1067 8.33 -31.86 -30.92
CA THR A 1067 7.43 -31.14 -30.03
C THR A 1067 6.79 -32.10 -29.03
N SER A 1068 6.96 -31.79 -27.74
CA SER A 1068 6.04 -32.04 -26.60
C SER A 1068 5.02 -33.18 -26.69
N VAL A 1069 5.06 -34.06 -25.69
CA VAL A 1069 3.93 -34.13 -24.74
C VAL A 1069 4.28 -33.19 -23.59
#